data_AF-U7QIN4-F1
#
_entry.id   AF-U7QIN4-F1
#
_cell.length_a   1.000
_cell.length_b   1.000
_cell.length_c   1.000
_cell.angle_alpha   90.00
_cell.angle_beta   90.00
_cell.angle_gamma   90.00
#
_symmetry.space_group_name_H-M   'P 1'
#
loop_
_entity.id
_entity.type
_entity.pdbx_description
1 polymer ?
#
loop_
_entity_poly.entity_id
_entity_poly.type
_entity_poly.pdbx_seq_one_letter_code
_entity_poly.pdbx_strand_id
1 'polypeptide(L)'
;MKDIDVELKARNLVRLDQEPIQISGQVQPHGILLVLEEPNLKILQVSTNTQSILGISPEQMLEKTLEDLLDPFQIERIQTGLFQDSLDYLNPTKIWMRIRGDEYVVFDGVFHRNPDHFLILELEPATSQENIPFLSFYHLARMSINQLEETASLHEFCQIIVQEVRKVTAFDRVMLYKFDEEGHGVVIAEEKIEELEPYLGLHYPESDIPKPARKLLSANWIRIIPDASAQAVALFPYKNPQIERPLDFTHSTLRSASSCHLQYLKNMGVGASLTISLIKDGELWGLIACHHRTPKYVSYELRKACEFLGRVIFSELSSREETEDYDYRMKLTYIRSALIDFMSQGENFIEGLIRHQPNLLDLANAQGAAIYFGGKWTTLGATPKEEDLNFLVQWLKKNTEKEVFSTNCLPRLYSDAERFKEVASGLLAITISERNYVLWFRPEVIQTVNWGGDPSKAIEATQSEGVVQLSPRKSFELWKETVKLQSLPWKPVEINAALELRKAIVNIVLRQADELAQLAHDLERSNGELKKFAYVASHDLQEPLNQVANYVQLLEMRYQEELDEDAKEFIEFAVEGVSLMQTLIDDVLAYSKVDIQGVEFELTSVGTALERALSSLRSRISETRAIITSEPMPTVMADSTQLMQLFQNLIGNALKFRSCEPPEIYIGAQRLEDAWLFSVKDNGIGIDPQFAERIFIIFQRLHTRDEYAGTGMGLAICKKIVECHRGRIWVESELGQGTTLYFTIPVGGQARDRRSPGKNQNHLFS
;
A
#
# COMPACT_ATOMS: atom_id res chain seq x y z
N MET A 1 -17.11 -22.43 -22.61
CA MET A 1 -18.44 -22.61 -22.00
C MET A 1 -18.67 -21.68 -20.81
N LYS A 2 -17.69 -21.44 -19.91
CA LYS A 2 -17.82 -20.46 -18.81
C LYS A 2 -18.05 -19.01 -19.28
N ASP A 3 -17.42 -18.57 -20.37
CA ASP A 3 -17.53 -17.16 -20.82
C ASP A 3 -18.90 -16.76 -21.38
N ILE A 4 -19.63 -17.71 -21.97
CA ILE A 4 -20.96 -17.47 -22.55
C ILE A 4 -22.01 -17.27 -21.43
N ASP A 5 -21.84 -17.94 -20.29
CA ASP A 5 -22.75 -17.87 -19.15
C ASP A 5 -22.59 -16.54 -18.37
N VAL A 6 -21.36 -16.02 -18.32
CA VAL A 6 -21.05 -14.72 -17.68
C VAL A 6 -21.63 -13.54 -18.48
N GLU A 7 -21.51 -13.56 -19.82
CA GLU A 7 -22.11 -12.52 -20.68
C GLU A 7 -23.64 -12.52 -20.62
N LEU A 8 -24.27 -13.69 -20.55
CA LEU A 8 -25.73 -13.81 -20.44
C LEU A 8 -26.22 -13.27 -19.08
N LYS A 9 -25.50 -13.59 -17.99
CA LYS A 9 -25.79 -13.10 -16.64
C LYS A 9 -25.65 -11.58 -16.55
N ALA A 10 -24.58 -11.02 -17.12
CA ALA A 10 -24.37 -9.56 -17.17
C ALA A 10 -25.50 -8.85 -17.95
N ARG A 11 -25.94 -9.40 -19.08
CA ARG A 11 -27.07 -8.84 -19.86
C ARG A 11 -28.41 -8.89 -19.10
N ASN A 12 -28.66 -9.95 -18.35
CA ASN A 12 -29.88 -10.09 -17.55
C ASN A 12 -29.91 -9.12 -16.35
N LEU A 13 -28.77 -8.94 -15.68
CA LEU A 13 -28.60 -7.92 -14.62
C LEU A 13 -28.86 -6.50 -15.15
N VAL A 14 -28.29 -6.15 -16.30
CA VAL A 14 -28.52 -4.84 -16.95
C VAL A 14 -30.00 -4.61 -17.26
N ARG A 15 -30.76 -5.66 -17.64
CA ARG A 15 -32.21 -5.53 -17.89
C ARG A 15 -33.03 -5.33 -16.63
N LEU A 16 -32.68 -6.01 -15.53
CA LEU A 16 -33.29 -5.78 -14.22
C LEU A 16 -33.08 -4.35 -13.73
N ASP A 17 -31.87 -3.81 -13.94
CA ASP A 17 -31.52 -2.44 -13.60
C ASP A 17 -32.24 -1.38 -14.47
N GLN A 18 -32.89 -1.78 -15.56
CA GLN A 18 -33.62 -0.91 -16.47
C GLN A 18 -35.15 -1.03 -16.38
N GLU A 19 -35.68 -1.94 -15.54
CA GLU A 19 -37.12 -2.13 -15.40
C GLU A 19 -37.77 -0.88 -14.76
N PRO A 20 -38.71 -0.20 -15.44
CA PRO A 20 -39.27 1.05 -14.96
C PRO A 20 -40.43 0.81 -13.97
N ILE A 21 -40.09 0.26 -12.80
CA ILE A 21 -41.04 -0.13 -11.74
C ILE A 21 -41.85 1.03 -11.12
N GLN A 22 -41.40 2.26 -11.32
CA GLN A 22 -42.06 3.48 -10.86
C GLN A 22 -43.24 3.93 -11.73
N ILE A 23 -43.31 3.50 -13.00
CA ILE A 23 -44.33 3.93 -13.99
C ILE A 23 -45.20 2.75 -14.48
N SER A 24 -45.36 1.70 -13.66
CA SER A 24 -46.09 0.49 -14.06
C SER A 24 -47.58 0.71 -14.37
N GLY A 25 -48.18 1.79 -13.81
CA GLY A 25 -49.62 2.05 -13.88
C GLY A 25 -50.48 0.94 -13.26
N GLN A 26 -49.90 0.13 -12.37
CA GLN A 26 -50.56 -0.95 -11.66
C GLN A 26 -50.64 -0.63 -10.17
N VAL A 27 -51.79 -0.91 -9.57
CA VAL A 27 -52.14 -0.58 -8.19
C VAL A 27 -52.57 -1.87 -7.48
N GLN A 28 -52.30 -1.97 -6.18
CA GLN A 28 -52.73 -3.07 -5.33
C GLN A 28 -54.25 -2.99 -5.13
N PRO A 29 -54.99 -4.10 -5.26
CA PRO A 29 -56.45 -4.08 -5.43
C PRO A 29 -57.24 -3.73 -4.16
N HIS A 30 -56.58 -3.70 -3.00
CA HIS A 30 -57.24 -3.45 -1.72
C HIS A 30 -57.66 -1.99 -1.51
N GLY A 31 -57.06 -1.05 -2.26
CA GLY A 31 -57.38 0.37 -2.20
C GLY A 31 -57.72 0.94 -3.57
N ILE A 32 -58.22 2.18 -3.58
CA ILE A 32 -58.50 2.95 -4.80
C ILE A 32 -57.45 4.05 -4.94
N LEU A 33 -56.97 4.28 -6.16
CA LEU A 33 -56.07 5.39 -6.46
C LEU A 33 -56.77 6.35 -7.42
N LEU A 34 -56.75 7.64 -7.09
CA LEU A 34 -57.26 8.74 -7.89
C LEU A 34 -56.13 9.74 -8.18
N VAL A 35 -56.06 10.20 -9.42
CA VAL A 35 -55.21 11.33 -9.83
C VAL A 35 -56.10 12.53 -10.06
N LEU A 36 -55.82 13.63 -9.38
CA LEU A 36 -56.67 14.82 -9.34
C LEU A 36 -55.96 16.02 -9.98
N GLU A 37 -56.74 16.83 -10.70
CA GLU A 37 -56.36 18.15 -11.19
C GLU A 37 -56.73 19.23 -10.16
N GLU A 38 -55.75 20.00 -9.70
CA GLU A 38 -55.97 21.17 -8.86
C GLU A 38 -56.34 22.41 -9.70
N PRO A 39 -57.19 23.34 -9.20
CA PRO A 39 -57.78 23.37 -7.86
C PRO A 39 -59.15 22.67 -7.76
N ASN A 40 -59.80 22.35 -8.89
CA ASN A 40 -61.19 21.86 -8.91
C ASN A 40 -61.34 20.39 -8.49
N LEU A 41 -60.23 19.71 -8.18
CA LEU A 41 -60.16 18.30 -7.80
C LEU A 41 -60.87 17.39 -8.82
N LYS A 42 -60.69 17.69 -10.11
CA LYS A 42 -61.24 16.88 -11.20
C LYS A 42 -60.45 15.58 -11.32
N ILE A 43 -61.15 14.46 -11.49
CA ILE A 43 -60.51 13.15 -11.61
C ILE A 43 -59.96 12.99 -13.03
N LEU A 44 -58.63 12.84 -13.15
CA LEU A 44 -57.94 12.64 -14.42
C LEU A 44 -57.67 11.15 -14.71
N GLN A 45 -57.41 10.37 -13.66
CA GLN A 45 -57.18 8.93 -13.74
C GLN A 45 -57.68 8.25 -12.46
N VAL A 46 -58.08 6.99 -12.59
CA VAL A 46 -58.65 6.19 -11.50
C VAL A 46 -58.30 4.71 -11.64
N SER A 47 -58.09 4.00 -10.55
CA SER A 47 -57.87 2.55 -10.58
C SER A 47 -59.14 1.80 -11.02
N THR A 48 -59.00 0.73 -11.81
CA THR A 48 -60.15 0.04 -12.42
C THR A 48 -61.07 -0.70 -11.44
N ASN A 49 -60.65 -0.84 -10.17
CA ASN A 49 -61.42 -1.50 -9.11
C ASN A 49 -62.52 -0.61 -8.48
N THR A 50 -62.73 0.63 -8.94
CA THR A 50 -63.85 1.46 -8.47
C THR A 50 -65.21 0.81 -8.74
N GLN A 51 -65.36 0.07 -9.84
CA GLN A 51 -66.61 -0.60 -10.15
C GLN A 51 -66.93 -1.68 -9.11
N SER A 52 -65.93 -2.43 -8.66
CA SER A 52 -66.11 -3.46 -7.64
C SER A 52 -66.29 -2.91 -6.23
N ILE A 53 -65.62 -1.79 -5.90
CA ILE A 53 -65.61 -1.24 -4.55
C ILE A 53 -66.73 -0.21 -4.33
N LEU A 54 -66.91 0.73 -5.27
CA LEU A 54 -67.88 1.83 -5.17
C LEU A 54 -69.14 1.61 -6.03
N GLY A 55 -69.12 0.64 -6.93
CA GLY A 55 -70.22 0.43 -7.90
C GLY A 55 -70.21 1.42 -9.07
N ILE A 56 -69.18 2.27 -9.20
CA ILE A 56 -69.06 3.31 -10.23
C ILE A 56 -67.97 2.91 -11.24
N SER A 57 -68.28 2.97 -12.54
CA SER A 57 -67.32 2.58 -13.57
C SER A 57 -66.19 3.63 -13.67
N PRO A 58 -64.97 3.22 -14.07
CA PRO A 58 -63.86 4.15 -14.27
C PRO A 58 -64.20 5.32 -15.20
N GLU A 59 -64.96 5.08 -16.26
CA GLU A 59 -65.40 6.11 -17.22
C GLU A 59 -66.31 7.15 -16.54
N GLN A 60 -67.26 6.69 -15.71
CA GLN A 60 -68.14 7.58 -14.94
C GLN A 60 -67.38 8.39 -13.89
N MET A 61 -66.29 7.85 -13.34
CA MET A 61 -65.44 8.58 -12.40
C MET A 61 -64.69 9.74 -13.07
N LEU A 62 -64.26 9.59 -14.32
CA LEU A 62 -63.53 10.65 -15.05
C LEU A 62 -64.39 11.87 -15.41
N GLU A 63 -65.71 11.71 -15.42
CA GLU A 63 -66.66 12.80 -15.67
C GLU A 63 -66.95 13.63 -14.41
N LYS A 64 -66.39 13.23 -13.25
CA LYS A 64 -66.70 13.79 -11.93
C LYS A 64 -65.53 14.57 -11.32
N THR A 65 -65.87 15.47 -10.40
CA THR A 65 -64.93 16.03 -9.42
C THR A 65 -65.04 15.27 -8.10
N LEU A 66 -64.09 15.50 -7.20
CA LEU A 66 -64.18 14.95 -5.84
C LEU A 66 -65.42 15.47 -5.10
N GLU A 67 -65.89 16.69 -5.41
CA GLU A 67 -67.11 17.29 -4.84
C GLU A 67 -68.39 16.53 -5.24
N ASP A 68 -68.40 15.88 -6.41
CA ASP A 68 -69.54 15.06 -6.84
C ASP A 68 -69.65 13.73 -6.07
N LEU A 69 -68.57 13.33 -5.38
CA LEU A 69 -68.44 12.05 -4.68
C LEU A 69 -68.52 12.17 -3.16
N LEU A 70 -68.13 13.32 -2.61
CA LEU A 70 -67.99 13.54 -1.17
C LEU A 70 -68.97 14.61 -0.66
N ASP A 71 -69.31 14.53 0.61
CA ASP A 71 -70.14 15.56 1.25
C ASP A 71 -69.39 16.90 1.38
N PRO A 72 -70.08 18.05 1.36
CA PRO A 72 -69.44 19.38 1.40
C PRO A 72 -68.48 19.58 2.59
N PHE A 73 -68.81 18.99 3.75
CA PHE A 73 -67.96 19.04 4.94
C PHE A 73 -66.58 18.38 4.73
N GLN A 74 -66.54 17.25 4.00
CA GLN A 74 -65.28 16.57 3.68
C GLN A 74 -64.45 17.39 2.70
N ILE A 75 -65.09 17.98 1.69
CA ILE A 75 -64.45 18.83 0.68
C ILE A 75 -63.84 20.08 1.29
N GLU A 76 -64.57 20.80 2.14
CA GLU A 76 -64.07 22.01 2.80
C GLU A 76 -62.80 21.72 3.60
N ARG A 77 -62.79 20.58 4.32
CA ARG A 77 -61.61 20.11 5.07
C ARG A 77 -60.44 19.78 4.15
N ILE A 78 -60.67 19.08 3.04
CA ILE A 78 -59.63 18.73 2.06
C ILE A 78 -59.06 20.00 1.42
N GLN A 79 -59.91 20.90 0.92
CA GLN A 79 -59.49 22.16 0.29
C GLN A 79 -58.70 23.04 1.27
N THR A 80 -59.11 23.11 2.54
CA THR A 80 -58.37 23.84 3.58
C THR A 80 -56.97 23.25 3.79
N GLY A 81 -56.86 21.91 3.87
CA GLY A 81 -55.57 21.22 4.02
C GLY A 81 -54.63 21.42 2.82
N LEU A 82 -55.19 21.38 1.60
CA LEU A 82 -54.46 21.62 0.35
C LEU A 82 -53.96 23.08 0.24
N PHE A 83 -54.78 24.06 0.63
CA PHE A 83 -54.43 25.48 0.59
C PHE A 83 -53.27 25.83 1.53
N GLN A 84 -53.19 25.18 2.69
CA GLN A 84 -52.12 25.38 3.67
C GLN A 84 -50.81 24.65 3.30
N ASP A 85 -50.78 23.96 2.16
CA ASP A 85 -49.68 23.09 1.69
C ASP A 85 -49.17 22.11 2.75
N SER A 86 -50.09 21.63 3.58
CA SER A 86 -49.78 20.93 4.83
C SER A 86 -50.31 19.48 4.79
N LEU A 87 -49.97 18.76 3.71
CA LEU A 87 -50.47 17.41 3.43
C LEU A 87 -50.25 16.42 4.58
N ASP A 88 -49.16 16.56 5.34
CA ASP A 88 -48.89 15.70 6.50
C ASP A 88 -49.95 15.81 7.60
N TYR A 89 -50.56 16.99 7.80
CA TYR A 89 -51.66 17.15 8.75
C TYR A 89 -53.00 16.66 8.20
N LEU A 90 -53.11 16.60 6.87
CA LEU A 90 -54.26 16.02 6.19
C LEU A 90 -54.21 14.48 6.22
N ASN A 91 -53.04 13.87 6.36
CA ASN A 91 -52.86 12.43 6.19
C ASN A 91 -52.76 11.67 7.54
N PRO A 92 -53.62 10.67 7.81
CA PRO A 92 -54.74 10.22 6.98
C PRO A 92 -56.01 11.05 7.29
N THR A 93 -56.87 11.25 6.30
CA THR A 93 -58.21 11.79 6.50
C THR A 93 -59.26 10.72 6.25
N LYS A 94 -60.23 10.60 7.15
CA LYS A 94 -61.38 9.72 6.94
C LYS A 94 -62.25 10.27 5.82
N ILE A 95 -62.43 9.46 4.78
CA ILE A 95 -63.25 9.78 3.61
C ILE A 95 -64.37 8.76 3.52
N TRP A 96 -65.62 9.18 3.58
CA TRP A 96 -66.77 8.31 3.39
C TRP A 96 -67.46 8.61 2.06
N MET A 97 -67.66 7.55 1.27
CA MET A 97 -68.30 7.61 -0.03
C MET A 97 -69.59 6.78 -0.02
N ARG A 98 -70.64 7.34 -0.61
CA ARG A 98 -71.95 6.68 -0.70
C ARG A 98 -71.97 5.72 -1.88
N ILE A 99 -72.33 4.46 -1.65
CA ILE A 99 -72.44 3.42 -2.70
C ILE A 99 -73.87 3.37 -3.25
N ARG A 100 -74.85 3.04 -2.40
CA ARG A 100 -76.27 2.89 -2.75
C ARG A 100 -77.17 3.27 -1.58
N GLY A 101 -78.20 4.07 -1.82
CA GLY A 101 -79.11 4.51 -0.76
C GLY A 101 -78.35 5.24 0.35
N ASP A 102 -78.53 4.79 1.60
CA ASP A 102 -77.83 5.31 2.79
C ASP A 102 -76.59 4.46 3.19
N GLU A 103 -76.10 3.59 2.30
CA GLU A 103 -74.90 2.78 2.54
C GLU A 103 -73.62 3.53 2.17
N TYR A 104 -72.69 3.62 3.12
CA TYR A 104 -71.40 4.28 2.97
C TYR A 104 -70.25 3.30 3.18
N VAL A 105 -69.18 3.48 2.41
CA VAL A 105 -67.87 2.90 2.71
C VAL A 105 -66.94 3.99 3.18
N VAL A 106 -66.21 3.70 4.25
CA VAL A 106 -65.25 4.62 4.86
C VAL A 106 -63.84 4.18 4.49
N PHE A 107 -63.03 5.15 4.11
CA PHE A 107 -61.64 4.99 3.72
C PHE A 107 -60.74 5.87 4.59
N ASP A 108 -59.49 5.44 4.75
CA ASP A 108 -58.37 6.29 5.08
C ASP A 108 -57.79 6.85 3.79
N GLY A 109 -57.96 8.16 3.59
CA GLY A 109 -57.45 8.91 2.44
C GLY A 109 -56.07 9.48 2.72
N VAL A 110 -55.13 9.22 1.82
CA VAL A 110 -53.76 9.74 1.86
C VAL A 110 -53.49 10.52 0.59
N PHE A 111 -53.14 11.79 0.76
CA PHE A 111 -52.81 12.73 -0.30
C PHE A 111 -51.30 12.90 -0.44
N HIS A 112 -50.79 12.85 -1.66
CA HIS A 112 -49.41 13.23 -1.95
C HIS A 112 -49.32 13.82 -3.36
N ARG A 113 -48.28 14.62 -3.62
CA ARG A 113 -47.98 15.09 -4.97
C ARG A 113 -46.84 14.27 -5.56
N ASN A 114 -46.98 13.85 -6.80
CA ASN A 114 -45.93 13.13 -7.50
C ASN A 114 -44.87 14.11 -8.08
N PRO A 115 -43.76 13.62 -8.64
CA PRO A 115 -42.74 14.48 -9.25
C PRO A 115 -43.22 15.37 -10.39
N ASP A 116 -44.33 15.00 -11.05
CA ASP A 116 -44.98 15.78 -12.11
C ASP A 116 -46.01 16.79 -11.55
N HIS A 117 -46.06 16.97 -10.22
CA HIS A 117 -46.95 17.87 -9.47
C HIS A 117 -48.45 17.55 -9.53
N PHE A 118 -48.84 16.34 -9.94
CA PHE A 118 -50.23 15.90 -9.83
C PHE A 118 -50.56 15.49 -8.39
N LEU A 119 -51.75 15.85 -7.92
CA LEU A 119 -52.27 15.42 -6.64
C LEU A 119 -52.80 13.99 -6.76
N ILE A 120 -52.28 13.08 -5.95
CA ILE A 120 -52.70 11.69 -5.86
C ILE A 120 -53.45 11.50 -4.55
N LEU A 121 -54.63 10.89 -4.63
CA LEU A 121 -55.41 10.43 -3.49
C LEU A 121 -55.46 8.90 -3.49
N GLU A 122 -54.91 8.31 -2.43
CA GLU A 122 -54.98 6.87 -2.17
C GLU A 122 -56.03 6.62 -1.08
N LEU A 123 -56.99 5.74 -1.36
CA LEU A 123 -58.08 5.38 -0.46
C LEU A 123 -57.93 3.92 -0.04
N GLU A 124 -57.61 3.70 1.22
CA GLU A 124 -57.57 2.36 1.83
C GLU A 124 -58.81 2.15 2.69
N PRO A 125 -59.47 0.97 2.65
CA PRO A 125 -60.63 0.71 3.49
C PRO A 125 -60.31 0.95 4.98
N ALA A 126 -61.09 1.81 5.63
CA ALA A 126 -60.91 2.10 7.03
C ALA A 126 -61.31 0.87 7.86
N THR A 127 -60.35 0.23 8.50
CA THR A 127 -60.60 -0.85 9.46
C THR A 127 -61.05 -0.23 10.78
N SER A 128 -62.23 -0.63 11.27
CA SER A 128 -62.90 -0.02 12.43
C SER A 128 -62.35 -0.44 13.80
N GLN A 129 -61.32 -1.28 13.84
CA GLN A 129 -60.71 -1.77 15.07
C GLN A 129 -59.24 -2.06 14.87
N GLU A 130 -58.39 -1.27 15.52
CA GLU A 130 -57.21 -1.74 16.22
C GLU A 130 -56.87 -0.65 17.24
N ASN A 131 -56.87 -0.97 18.53
CA ASN A 131 -56.20 -0.14 19.53
C ASN A 131 -54.73 -0.15 19.14
N ILE A 132 -54.29 0.78 18.29
CA ILE A 132 -52.87 0.95 18.00
C ILE A 132 -52.24 1.25 19.35
N PRO A 133 -51.35 0.38 19.86
CA PRO A 133 -50.75 0.64 21.15
C PRO A 133 -49.65 1.68 20.91
N PHE A 134 -50.04 2.94 20.71
CA PHE A 134 -49.12 4.08 20.61
C PHE A 134 -48.18 4.11 21.83
N LEU A 135 -48.70 3.72 23.00
CA LEU A 135 -47.90 3.49 24.20
C LEU A 135 -46.79 2.45 23.99
N SER A 136 -47.05 1.33 23.28
CA SER A 136 -46.00 0.35 22.96
C SER A 136 -44.90 0.95 22.09
N PHE A 137 -45.23 1.78 21.10
CA PHE A 137 -44.23 2.48 20.27
C PHE A 137 -43.41 3.50 21.05
N TYR A 138 -44.07 4.29 21.90
CA TYR A 138 -43.39 5.22 22.79
C TYR A 138 -42.46 4.47 23.76
N HIS A 139 -42.92 3.35 24.33
CA HIS A 139 -42.08 2.48 25.15
C HIS A 139 -40.88 1.94 24.37
N LEU A 140 -41.05 1.57 23.11
CA LEU A 140 -39.99 1.06 22.22
C LEU A 140 -38.92 2.11 21.92
N ALA A 141 -39.35 3.32 21.53
CA ALA A 141 -38.47 4.47 21.36
C ALA A 141 -37.75 4.80 22.67
N ARG A 142 -38.47 4.74 23.80
CA ARG A 142 -37.90 4.95 25.14
C ARG A 142 -36.96 3.83 25.59
N MET A 143 -37.20 2.56 25.24
CA MET A 143 -36.27 1.46 25.52
C MET A 143 -35.00 1.62 24.70
N SER A 144 -35.11 2.03 23.44
CA SER A 144 -33.96 2.35 22.59
C SER A 144 -33.10 3.45 23.22
N ILE A 145 -33.74 4.45 23.83
CA ILE A 145 -33.08 5.53 24.58
C ILE A 145 -32.51 5.04 25.92
N ASN A 146 -33.26 4.27 26.72
CA ASN A 146 -32.82 3.81 28.04
C ASN A 146 -31.70 2.76 27.97
N GLN A 147 -31.66 1.92 26.92
CA GLN A 147 -30.57 0.98 26.66
C GLN A 147 -29.32 1.65 26.09
N LEU A 148 -29.30 2.99 25.95
CA LEU A 148 -28.06 3.73 25.74
C LEU A 148 -27.17 3.78 26.99
N GLU A 149 -27.75 3.57 28.18
CA GLU A 149 -26.99 3.64 29.44
C GLU A 149 -26.42 2.27 29.88
N GLU A 150 -26.93 1.15 29.34
CA GLU A 150 -26.44 -0.20 29.64
C GLU A 150 -25.71 -0.79 28.44
N THR A 151 -24.51 -1.29 28.68
CA THR A 151 -23.45 -1.69 27.74
C THR A 151 -23.86 -2.86 26.82
N ALA A 152 -24.80 -2.65 25.89
CA ALA A 152 -25.18 -3.65 24.89
C ALA A 152 -24.33 -3.53 23.63
N SER A 153 -23.86 -4.66 23.12
CA SER A 153 -23.14 -4.77 21.84
C SER A 153 -24.03 -4.39 20.64
N LEU A 154 -23.44 -4.00 19.50
CA LEU A 154 -24.20 -3.71 18.27
C LEU A 154 -25.16 -4.84 17.89
N HIS A 155 -24.76 -6.09 18.09
CA HIS A 155 -25.57 -7.26 17.77
C HIS A 155 -26.81 -7.38 18.68
N GLU A 156 -26.65 -7.18 19.98
CA GLU A 156 -27.78 -7.20 20.93
C GLU A 156 -28.77 -6.08 20.62
N PHE A 157 -28.27 -4.89 20.29
CA PHE A 157 -29.13 -3.79 19.87
C PHE A 157 -29.94 -4.16 18.61
N CYS A 158 -29.28 -4.73 17.59
CA CYS A 158 -29.95 -5.22 16.38
C CYS A 158 -31.07 -6.24 16.69
N GLN A 159 -30.84 -7.15 17.64
CA GLN A 159 -31.81 -8.17 18.03
C GLN A 159 -33.03 -7.58 18.73
N ILE A 160 -32.85 -6.55 19.56
CA ILE A 160 -33.94 -5.89 20.27
C ILE A 160 -34.87 -5.18 19.28
N ILE A 161 -34.31 -4.55 18.24
CA ILE A 161 -35.10 -3.88 17.18
C ILE A 161 -36.09 -4.85 16.54
N VAL A 162 -35.61 -6.00 16.07
CA VAL A 162 -36.46 -6.97 15.35
C VAL A 162 -37.52 -7.59 16.27
N GLN A 163 -37.19 -7.82 17.55
CA GLN A 163 -38.13 -8.31 18.56
C GLN A 163 -39.27 -7.33 18.77
N GLU A 164 -38.94 -6.07 18.95
CA GLU A 164 -39.91 -5.04 19.26
C GLU A 164 -40.78 -4.69 18.05
N VAL A 165 -40.19 -4.58 16.85
CA VAL A 165 -40.97 -4.40 15.61
C VAL A 165 -41.94 -5.57 15.41
N ARG A 166 -41.51 -6.81 15.68
CA ARG A 166 -42.41 -7.97 15.58
C ARG A 166 -43.55 -7.91 16.60
N LYS A 167 -43.28 -7.56 17.86
CA LYS A 167 -44.33 -7.43 18.90
C LYS A 167 -45.41 -6.45 18.50
N VAL A 168 -45.02 -5.34 17.87
CA VAL A 168 -45.96 -4.26 17.53
C VAL A 168 -46.68 -4.52 16.22
N THR A 169 -45.99 -5.06 15.22
CA THR A 169 -46.59 -5.31 13.89
C THR A 169 -47.27 -6.67 13.79
N ALA A 170 -46.95 -7.62 14.68
CA ALA A 170 -47.43 -9.00 14.68
C ALA A 170 -47.22 -9.73 13.34
N PHE A 171 -46.08 -9.47 12.67
CA PHE A 171 -45.61 -10.28 11.54
C PHE A 171 -45.01 -11.61 12.03
N ASP A 172 -44.98 -12.62 11.15
CA ASP A 172 -44.46 -13.94 11.53
C ASP A 172 -42.94 -13.94 11.64
N ARG A 173 -42.27 -13.09 10.85
CA ARG A 173 -40.83 -12.89 10.81
C ARG A 173 -40.53 -11.41 10.64
N VAL A 174 -39.54 -10.90 11.37
CA VAL A 174 -38.94 -9.58 11.20
C VAL A 174 -37.43 -9.74 11.15
N MET A 175 -36.80 -9.10 10.18
CA MET A 175 -35.36 -9.20 9.91
C MET A 175 -34.76 -7.81 9.80
N LEU A 176 -33.53 -7.68 10.27
CA LEU A 176 -32.68 -6.55 9.97
C LEU A 176 -31.70 -6.97 8.87
N TYR A 177 -31.81 -6.33 7.72
CA TYR A 177 -31.07 -6.64 6.51
C TYR A 177 -30.09 -5.50 6.20
N LYS A 178 -28.79 -5.78 6.21
CA LYS A 178 -27.72 -4.79 5.95
C LYS A 178 -27.17 -4.98 4.55
N PHE A 179 -26.98 -3.89 3.80
CA PHE A 179 -26.28 -3.92 2.53
C PHE A 179 -24.75 -3.83 2.73
N ASP A 180 -23.99 -4.49 1.85
CA ASP A 180 -22.55 -4.30 1.74
C ASP A 180 -22.18 -3.32 0.60
N GLU A 181 -20.89 -3.08 0.41
CA GLU A 181 -20.37 -2.14 -0.61
C GLU A 181 -20.69 -2.58 -2.06
N GLU A 182 -20.86 -3.89 -2.31
CA GLU A 182 -21.23 -4.43 -3.61
C GLU A 182 -22.76 -4.47 -3.80
N GLY A 183 -23.51 -4.12 -2.75
CA GLY A 183 -24.96 -4.10 -2.73
C GLY A 183 -25.60 -5.47 -2.51
N HIS A 184 -24.84 -6.50 -2.17
CA HIS A 184 -25.39 -7.71 -1.56
C HIS A 184 -25.94 -7.35 -0.19
N GLY A 185 -26.73 -8.24 0.41
CA GLY A 185 -27.10 -8.01 1.79
C GLY A 185 -27.23 -9.25 2.62
N VAL A 186 -27.19 -9.02 3.92
CA VAL A 186 -27.08 -10.04 4.95
C VAL A 186 -28.10 -9.76 6.04
N VAL A 187 -28.75 -10.81 6.53
CA VAL A 187 -29.63 -10.74 7.69
C VAL A 187 -28.78 -10.75 8.96
N ILE A 188 -28.65 -9.60 9.63
CA ILE A 188 -27.79 -9.43 10.82
C ILE A 188 -28.52 -9.64 12.15
N ALA A 189 -29.85 -9.55 12.13
CA ALA A 189 -30.72 -9.90 13.26
C ALA A 189 -32.07 -10.42 12.74
N GLU A 190 -32.71 -11.29 13.51
CA GLU A 190 -33.96 -11.92 13.13
C GLU A 190 -34.80 -12.27 14.36
N GLU A 191 -36.10 -12.00 14.27
CA GLU A 191 -37.11 -12.52 15.19
C GLU A 191 -38.21 -13.20 14.36
N LYS A 192 -38.62 -14.42 14.76
CA LYS A 192 -39.61 -15.19 14.01
C LYS A 192 -40.44 -16.11 14.91
N ILE A 193 -41.55 -16.63 14.39
CA ILE A 193 -42.24 -17.79 14.97
C ILE A 193 -41.36 -19.06 14.87
N GLU A 194 -41.62 -20.04 15.74
CA GLU A 194 -40.79 -21.25 15.86
C GLU A 194 -40.83 -22.11 14.58
N GLU A 195 -41.96 -22.16 13.90
CA GLU A 195 -42.21 -23.04 12.74
C GLU A 195 -41.48 -22.61 11.46
N LEU A 196 -40.96 -21.38 11.41
CA LEU A 196 -40.25 -20.86 10.26
C LEU A 196 -38.76 -21.20 10.30
N GLU A 197 -38.16 -21.53 9.17
CA GLU A 197 -36.70 -21.72 9.09
C GLU A 197 -35.95 -20.39 9.32
N PRO A 198 -34.84 -20.36 10.05
CA PRO A 198 -34.10 -19.12 10.31
C PRO A 198 -33.41 -18.60 9.05
N TYR A 199 -33.47 -17.28 8.82
CA TYR A 199 -32.69 -16.59 7.79
C TYR A 199 -31.51 -15.80 8.36
N LEU A 200 -31.35 -15.78 9.69
CA LEU A 200 -30.21 -15.14 10.35
C LEU A 200 -28.86 -15.60 9.76
N GLY A 201 -28.03 -14.63 9.37
CA GLY A 201 -26.72 -14.85 8.75
C GLY A 201 -26.76 -15.23 7.27
N LEU A 202 -27.95 -15.40 6.67
CA LEU A 202 -28.05 -15.66 5.23
C LEU A 202 -27.71 -14.41 4.41
N HIS A 203 -26.98 -14.64 3.32
CA HIS A 203 -26.59 -13.64 2.34
C HIS A 203 -27.49 -13.75 1.11
N TYR A 204 -27.76 -12.59 0.51
CA TYR A 204 -28.66 -12.44 -0.62
C TYR A 204 -27.97 -11.58 -1.68
N PRO A 205 -28.00 -12.00 -2.96
CA PRO A 205 -27.29 -11.30 -4.02
C PRO A 205 -27.94 -9.95 -4.30
N GLU A 206 -27.16 -9.06 -4.91
CA GLU A 206 -27.59 -7.69 -5.21
C GLU A 206 -28.82 -7.67 -6.14
N SER A 207 -28.94 -8.69 -6.98
CA SER A 207 -30.07 -8.88 -7.91
C SER A 207 -31.42 -9.06 -7.24
N ASP A 208 -31.47 -9.46 -5.96
CA ASP A 208 -32.74 -9.64 -5.24
C ASP A 208 -33.42 -8.30 -4.97
N ILE A 209 -32.62 -7.24 -4.80
CA ILE A 209 -33.08 -5.87 -4.64
C ILE A 209 -32.27 -4.99 -5.61
N PRO A 210 -32.65 -4.95 -6.89
CA PRO A 210 -31.89 -4.26 -7.93
C PRO A 210 -31.85 -2.74 -7.71
N LYS A 211 -30.96 -2.04 -8.42
CA LYS A 211 -30.74 -0.58 -8.22
C LYS A 211 -32.03 0.27 -8.30
N PRO A 212 -32.97 0.04 -9.24
CA PRO A 212 -34.21 0.80 -9.28
C PRO A 212 -35.06 0.61 -8.01
N ALA A 213 -35.09 -0.61 -7.46
CA ALA A 213 -35.83 -0.91 -6.23
C ALA A 213 -35.20 -0.23 -5.02
N ARG A 214 -33.86 -0.26 -4.90
CA ARG A 214 -33.14 0.48 -3.84
C ARG A 214 -33.39 1.98 -3.92
N LYS A 215 -33.35 2.57 -5.12
CA LYS A 215 -33.64 4.00 -5.32
C LYS A 215 -35.07 4.36 -4.87
N LEU A 216 -36.04 3.49 -5.15
CA LEU A 216 -37.42 3.69 -4.66
C LEU A 216 -37.51 3.58 -3.13
N LEU A 217 -36.82 2.63 -2.52
CA LEU A 217 -36.77 2.48 -1.06
C LEU A 217 -36.07 3.66 -0.37
N SER A 218 -35.13 4.33 -1.04
CA SER A 218 -34.54 5.59 -0.57
C SER A 218 -35.49 6.78 -0.67
N ALA A 219 -36.40 6.79 -1.66
CA ALA A 219 -37.37 7.86 -1.88
C ALA A 219 -38.68 7.69 -1.08
N ASN A 220 -39.07 6.44 -0.80
CA ASN A 220 -40.23 6.08 0.00
C ASN A 220 -39.80 5.06 1.06
N TRP A 221 -39.71 5.52 2.31
CA TRP A 221 -39.06 4.78 3.40
C TRP A 221 -39.90 3.67 3.99
N ILE A 222 -41.15 3.52 3.53
CA ILE A 222 -42.01 2.43 3.95
C ILE A 222 -42.75 1.83 2.77
N ARG A 223 -42.77 0.50 2.72
CA ARG A 223 -43.40 -0.24 1.63
C ARG A 223 -44.18 -1.41 2.18
N ILE A 224 -45.47 -1.49 1.82
CA ILE A 224 -46.38 -2.58 2.21
C ILE A 224 -46.89 -3.31 0.97
N ILE A 225 -46.93 -4.65 1.08
CA ILE A 225 -47.62 -5.56 0.18
C ILE A 225 -48.50 -6.43 1.11
N PRO A 226 -49.79 -6.11 1.30
CA PRO A 226 -50.63 -6.81 2.26
C PRO A 226 -51.09 -8.17 1.74
N ASP A 227 -51.04 -8.39 0.42
CA ASP A 227 -51.33 -9.68 -0.21
C ASP A 227 -50.49 -9.84 -1.48
N ALA A 228 -49.48 -10.71 -1.44
CA ALA A 228 -48.61 -11.03 -2.57
C ALA A 228 -49.29 -11.89 -3.65
N SER A 229 -50.45 -12.48 -3.34
CA SER A 229 -51.24 -13.29 -4.27
C SER A 229 -52.30 -12.49 -5.02
N ALA A 230 -52.64 -11.29 -4.52
CA ALA A 230 -53.66 -10.43 -5.09
C ALA A 230 -53.31 -9.95 -6.51
N GLN A 231 -54.31 -9.94 -7.39
CA GLN A 231 -54.15 -9.46 -8.76
C GLN A 231 -54.14 -7.93 -8.79
N ALA A 232 -53.07 -7.35 -9.30
CA ALA A 232 -52.96 -5.91 -9.48
C ALA A 232 -54.04 -5.39 -10.45
N VAL A 233 -54.47 -4.15 -10.21
CA VAL A 233 -55.48 -3.45 -11.00
C VAL A 233 -54.82 -2.29 -11.75
N ALA A 234 -55.24 -2.09 -12.98
CA ALA A 234 -54.69 -1.04 -13.82
C ALA A 234 -55.24 0.33 -13.44
N LEU A 235 -54.48 1.37 -13.77
CA LEU A 235 -54.96 2.74 -13.80
C LEU A 235 -55.63 3.05 -15.14
N PHE A 236 -56.76 3.74 -15.11
CA PHE A 236 -57.56 4.12 -16.27
C PHE A 236 -57.77 5.64 -16.35
N PRO A 237 -57.48 6.28 -17.50
CA PRO A 237 -56.67 5.75 -18.59
C PRO A 237 -55.23 5.45 -18.13
N TYR A 238 -54.51 4.59 -18.84
CA TYR A 238 -53.13 4.21 -18.48
C TYR A 238 -52.14 5.39 -18.54
N LYS A 239 -52.30 6.24 -19.57
CA LYS A 239 -51.55 7.48 -19.73
C LYS A 239 -52.33 8.63 -19.13
N ASN A 240 -51.64 9.54 -18.47
CA ASN A 240 -52.27 10.75 -17.96
C ASN A 240 -52.78 11.62 -19.14
N PRO A 241 -54.03 12.10 -19.11
CA PRO A 241 -54.61 12.87 -20.21
C PRO A 241 -53.90 14.19 -20.53
N GLN A 242 -53.17 14.79 -19.58
CA GLN A 242 -52.53 16.10 -19.77
C GLN A 242 -51.10 16.00 -20.30
N ILE A 243 -50.36 14.95 -19.91
CA ILE A 243 -48.95 14.77 -20.28
C ILE A 243 -48.72 13.61 -21.26
N GLU A 244 -49.77 12.86 -21.60
CA GLU A 244 -49.79 11.73 -22.56
C GLU A 244 -48.74 10.61 -22.31
N ARG A 245 -48.27 10.50 -21.07
CA ARG A 245 -47.35 9.46 -20.59
C ARG A 245 -47.83 8.84 -19.27
N PRO A 246 -47.35 7.64 -18.91
CA PRO A 246 -47.61 7.07 -17.58
C PRO A 246 -47.04 7.97 -16.47
N LEU A 247 -47.76 8.06 -15.35
CA LEU A 247 -47.30 8.84 -14.19
C LEU A 247 -46.30 8.07 -13.34
N ASP A 248 -45.42 8.83 -12.70
CA ASP A 248 -44.52 8.33 -11.67
C ASP A 248 -45.28 8.13 -10.34
N PHE A 249 -45.22 6.91 -9.82
CA PHE A 249 -45.83 6.46 -8.57
C PHE A 249 -44.79 6.15 -7.47
N THR A 250 -43.63 6.80 -7.49
CA THR A 250 -42.54 6.60 -6.52
C THR A 250 -43.02 6.70 -5.06
N HIS A 251 -43.87 7.69 -4.74
CA HIS A 251 -44.38 7.94 -3.39
C HIS A 251 -45.69 7.20 -3.06
N SER A 252 -46.26 6.47 -4.02
CA SER A 252 -47.54 5.77 -3.84
C SER A 252 -47.37 4.53 -2.97
N THR A 253 -48.21 4.42 -1.94
CA THR A 253 -48.30 3.23 -1.08
C THR A 253 -49.00 2.10 -1.82
N LEU A 254 -50.05 2.44 -2.58
CA LEU A 254 -50.86 1.47 -3.32
C LEU A 254 -50.23 1.01 -4.62
N ARG A 255 -49.11 1.58 -5.09
CA ARG A 255 -48.39 1.10 -6.27
C ARG A 255 -48.19 -0.42 -6.17
N SER A 256 -48.39 -1.17 -7.25
CA SER A 256 -48.11 -2.61 -7.26
C SER A 256 -46.60 -2.88 -7.29
N ALA A 257 -46.16 -3.96 -6.63
CA ALA A 257 -44.81 -4.46 -6.84
C ALA A 257 -44.66 -5.05 -8.25
N SER A 258 -43.41 -5.21 -8.71
CA SER A 258 -43.14 -5.88 -9.99
C SER A 258 -43.59 -7.34 -9.92
N SER A 259 -43.99 -7.89 -11.07
CA SER A 259 -44.39 -9.30 -11.17
C SER A 259 -43.28 -10.25 -10.74
N CYS A 260 -42.03 -9.90 -11.05
CA CYS A 260 -40.84 -10.63 -10.59
C CYS A 260 -40.77 -10.68 -9.06
N HIS A 261 -40.93 -9.54 -8.36
CA HIS A 261 -40.88 -9.52 -6.89
C HIS A 261 -42.08 -10.24 -6.25
N LEU A 262 -43.29 -10.14 -6.82
CA LEU A 262 -44.44 -10.89 -6.33
C LEU A 262 -44.22 -12.41 -6.46
N GLN A 263 -43.60 -12.87 -7.55
CA GLN A 263 -43.21 -14.27 -7.69
C GLN A 263 -42.11 -14.66 -6.71
N TYR A 264 -41.17 -13.75 -6.39
CA TYR A 264 -40.10 -13.98 -5.42
C TYR A 264 -40.70 -14.24 -4.02
N LEU A 265 -41.65 -13.40 -3.59
CA LEU A 265 -42.37 -13.58 -2.33
C LEU A 265 -43.15 -14.90 -2.29
N LYS A 266 -43.81 -15.27 -3.40
CA LYS A 266 -44.50 -16.57 -3.53
C LYS A 266 -43.55 -17.74 -3.39
N ASN A 267 -42.39 -17.70 -4.05
CA ASN A 267 -41.37 -18.75 -3.94
C ASN A 267 -40.81 -18.88 -2.51
N MET A 268 -40.77 -17.78 -1.75
CA MET A 268 -40.40 -17.77 -0.33
C MET A 268 -41.55 -18.17 0.63
N GLY A 269 -42.77 -18.40 0.12
CA GLY A 269 -43.95 -18.69 0.95
C GLY A 269 -44.45 -17.48 1.75
N VAL A 270 -44.19 -16.26 1.28
CA VAL A 270 -44.60 -15.00 1.93
C VAL A 270 -45.92 -14.52 1.33
N GLY A 271 -46.93 -14.37 2.17
CA GLY A 271 -48.26 -13.86 1.82
C GLY A 271 -48.39 -12.34 1.96
N ALA A 272 -47.68 -11.73 2.90
CA ALA A 272 -47.61 -10.27 3.07
C ALA A 272 -46.21 -9.82 3.48
N SER A 273 -45.81 -8.62 3.05
CA SER A 273 -44.49 -8.05 3.32
C SER A 273 -44.58 -6.57 3.68
N LEU A 274 -43.92 -6.17 4.77
CA LEU A 274 -43.70 -4.77 5.15
C LEU A 274 -42.20 -4.51 5.20
N THR A 275 -41.75 -3.44 4.56
CA THR A 275 -40.34 -3.03 4.50
C THR A 275 -40.19 -1.60 5.00
N ILE A 276 -39.23 -1.37 5.89
CA ILE A 276 -38.86 -0.05 6.41
C ILE A 276 -37.41 0.22 6.02
N SER A 277 -37.16 1.34 5.36
CA SER A 277 -35.83 1.73 4.89
C SER A 277 -35.01 2.39 6.00
N LEU A 278 -33.73 2.05 6.08
CA LEU A 278 -32.76 2.64 6.99
C LEU A 278 -31.75 3.45 6.16
N ILE A 279 -31.71 4.78 6.37
CA ILE A 279 -31.00 5.72 5.50
C ILE A 279 -29.86 6.40 6.27
N LYS A 280 -28.62 6.28 5.78
CA LYS A 280 -27.41 6.96 6.30
C LYS A 280 -26.88 7.90 5.23
N ASP A 281 -26.68 9.17 5.56
CA ASP A 281 -26.10 10.17 4.65
C ASP A 281 -26.80 10.25 3.26
N GLY A 282 -28.11 9.96 3.22
CA GLY A 282 -28.90 9.93 1.98
C GLY A 282 -28.83 8.61 1.19
N GLU A 283 -28.05 7.63 1.65
CA GLU A 283 -27.91 6.31 1.05
C GLU A 283 -28.64 5.22 1.84
N LEU A 284 -29.09 4.18 1.15
CA LEU A 284 -29.80 3.05 1.75
C LEU A 284 -28.81 2.11 2.44
N TRP A 285 -28.70 2.22 3.77
CA TRP A 285 -27.81 1.38 4.58
C TRP A 285 -28.36 -0.04 4.75
N GLY A 286 -29.68 -0.16 4.91
CA GLY A 286 -30.33 -1.44 5.17
C GLY A 286 -31.85 -1.33 5.23
N LEU A 287 -32.49 -2.43 5.59
CA LEU A 287 -33.95 -2.57 5.66
C LEU A 287 -34.35 -3.32 6.93
N ILE A 288 -35.48 -2.93 7.52
CA ILE A 288 -36.25 -3.82 8.39
C ILE A 288 -37.31 -4.50 7.52
N ALA A 289 -37.16 -5.80 7.30
CA ALA A 289 -38.02 -6.59 6.43
C ALA A 289 -38.91 -7.53 7.26
N CYS A 290 -40.22 -7.37 7.13
CA CYS A 290 -41.23 -8.12 7.86
C CYS A 290 -42.01 -9.03 6.90
N HIS A 291 -42.11 -10.32 7.20
CA HIS A 291 -42.84 -11.30 6.39
C HIS A 291 -43.95 -11.98 7.19
N HIS A 292 -45.08 -12.19 6.55
CA HIS A 292 -46.23 -12.92 7.09
C HIS A 292 -46.69 -13.95 6.07
N ARG A 293 -47.11 -15.13 6.54
CA ARG A 293 -47.49 -16.25 5.66
C ARG A 293 -48.83 -16.05 4.95
N THR A 294 -49.73 -15.30 5.57
CA THR A 294 -51.06 -14.98 5.04
C THR A 294 -51.17 -13.50 4.69
N PRO A 295 -52.23 -13.08 3.98
CA PRO A 295 -52.51 -11.66 3.81
C PRO A 295 -52.59 -10.93 5.16
N LYS A 296 -51.98 -9.76 5.23
CA LYS A 296 -51.93 -8.93 6.45
C LYS A 296 -51.95 -7.45 6.10
N TYR A 297 -53.04 -6.79 6.49
CA TYR A 297 -53.19 -5.35 6.35
C TYR A 297 -52.52 -4.64 7.52
N VAL A 298 -51.90 -3.50 7.24
CA VAL A 298 -51.22 -2.66 8.21
C VAL A 298 -51.74 -1.25 8.01
N SER A 299 -52.38 -0.66 9.03
CA SER A 299 -52.99 0.67 8.93
C SER A 299 -51.94 1.76 8.66
N TYR A 300 -52.38 2.88 8.07
CA TYR A 300 -51.51 4.03 7.80
C TYR A 300 -50.76 4.50 9.06
N GLU A 301 -51.47 4.63 10.17
CA GLU A 301 -50.92 5.07 11.45
C GLU A 301 -49.84 4.11 11.96
N LEU A 302 -50.09 2.80 11.87
CA LEU A 302 -49.11 1.79 12.26
C LEU A 302 -47.88 1.84 11.36
N ARG A 303 -48.06 2.08 10.06
CA ARG A 303 -46.95 2.30 9.10
C ARG A 303 -46.14 3.53 9.48
N LYS A 304 -46.77 4.68 9.76
CA LYS A 304 -46.06 5.90 10.16
C LYS A 304 -45.31 5.75 11.49
N ALA A 305 -45.88 5.02 12.45
CA ALA A 305 -45.18 4.70 13.69
C ALA A 305 -43.93 3.82 13.44
N CYS A 306 -44.03 2.82 12.55
CA CYS A 306 -42.89 1.98 12.14
C CYS A 306 -41.82 2.79 11.40
N GLU A 307 -42.23 3.70 10.50
CA GLU A 307 -41.32 4.60 9.78
C GLU A 307 -40.55 5.50 10.76
N PHE A 308 -41.25 6.14 11.71
CA PHE A 308 -40.64 6.99 12.73
C PHE A 308 -39.64 6.20 13.61
N LEU A 309 -40.03 5.00 14.03
CA LEU A 309 -39.19 4.11 14.82
C LEU A 309 -37.92 3.71 14.07
N GLY A 310 -38.03 3.39 12.77
CA GLY A 310 -36.87 3.14 11.91
C GLY A 310 -35.87 4.30 11.93
N ARG A 311 -36.35 5.55 11.91
CA ARG A 311 -35.48 6.75 11.96
C ARG A 311 -34.74 6.89 13.29
N VAL A 312 -35.46 6.80 14.40
CA VAL A 312 -34.88 6.96 15.75
C VAL A 312 -33.85 5.87 16.02
N ILE A 313 -34.23 4.61 15.77
CA ILE A 313 -33.36 3.46 15.97
C ILE A 313 -32.13 3.51 15.07
N PHE A 314 -32.29 3.94 13.82
CA PHE A 314 -31.17 4.02 12.90
C PHE A 314 -30.14 5.09 13.27
N SER A 315 -30.61 6.23 13.80
CA SER A 315 -29.72 7.27 14.35
C SER A 315 -28.83 6.69 15.45
N GLU A 316 -29.39 5.92 16.37
CA GLU A 316 -28.64 5.27 17.45
C GLU A 316 -27.71 4.16 16.96
N LEU A 317 -28.18 3.36 15.99
CA LEU A 317 -27.36 2.32 15.38
C LEU A 317 -26.12 2.92 14.70
N SER A 318 -26.33 4.00 13.94
CA SER A 318 -25.25 4.72 13.26
C SER A 318 -24.24 5.31 14.25
N SER A 319 -24.73 5.92 15.34
CA SER A 319 -23.87 6.48 16.39
C SER A 319 -23.03 5.42 17.10
N ARG A 320 -23.58 4.23 17.37
CA ARG A 320 -22.83 3.13 17.97
C ARG A 320 -21.79 2.54 17.01
N GLU A 321 -22.14 2.33 15.74
CA GLU A 321 -21.19 1.88 14.70
C GLU A 321 -20.00 2.85 14.59
N GLU A 322 -20.29 4.17 14.63
CA GLU A 322 -19.25 5.21 14.66
C GLU A 322 -18.39 5.19 15.92
N THR A 323 -18.96 4.86 17.08
CA THR A 323 -18.21 4.77 18.34
C THR A 323 -17.25 3.58 18.33
N GLU A 324 -17.67 2.40 17.86
CA GLU A 324 -16.79 1.23 17.72
C GLU A 324 -15.63 1.52 16.74
N ASP A 325 -15.93 2.16 15.61
CA ASP A 325 -14.90 2.56 14.64
C ASP A 325 -13.99 3.67 15.19
N TYR A 326 -14.51 4.58 16.02
CA TYR A 326 -13.73 5.62 16.71
C TYR A 326 -12.73 5.00 17.68
N ASP A 327 -13.15 4.07 18.54
CA ASP A 327 -12.28 3.39 19.49
C ASP A 327 -11.16 2.61 18.78
N TYR A 328 -11.52 1.91 17.69
CA TYR A 328 -10.54 1.23 16.85
C TYR A 328 -9.54 2.20 16.22
N ARG A 329 -10.01 3.34 15.70
CA ARG A 329 -9.16 4.38 15.13
C ARG A 329 -8.24 5.02 16.17
N MET A 330 -8.71 5.23 17.40
CA MET A 330 -7.89 5.74 18.50
C MET A 330 -6.78 4.75 18.87
N LYS A 331 -7.11 3.45 18.93
CA LYS A 331 -6.11 2.38 19.12
C LYS A 331 -5.03 2.41 18.04
N LEU A 332 -5.43 2.49 16.75
CA LEU A 332 -4.47 2.59 15.64
C LEU A 332 -3.62 3.86 15.69
N THR A 333 -4.21 4.98 16.13
CA THR A 333 -3.49 6.25 16.31
C THR A 333 -2.41 6.13 17.37
N TYR A 334 -2.72 5.49 18.51
CA TYR A 334 -1.76 5.18 19.57
C TYR A 334 -0.62 4.27 19.07
N ILE A 335 -0.96 3.16 18.40
CA ILE A 335 0.03 2.23 17.83
C ILE A 335 0.96 2.94 16.87
N ARG A 336 0.41 3.73 15.95
CA ARG A 336 1.18 4.52 14.99
C ARG A 336 2.16 5.46 15.69
N SER A 337 1.70 6.21 16.70
CA SER A 337 2.56 7.13 17.45
C SER A 337 3.72 6.38 18.14
N ALA A 338 3.44 5.24 18.78
CA ALA A 338 4.46 4.41 19.39
C ALA A 338 5.49 3.90 18.37
N LEU A 339 5.04 3.44 17.20
CA LEU A 339 5.93 3.01 16.11
C LEU A 339 6.86 4.14 15.63
N ILE A 340 6.34 5.37 15.50
CA ILE A 340 7.14 6.54 15.12
C ILE A 340 8.22 6.85 16.16
N ASP A 341 7.88 6.76 17.44
CA ASP A 341 8.83 6.96 18.52
C ASP A 341 9.92 5.87 18.52
N PHE A 342 9.55 4.59 18.36
CA PHE A 342 10.51 3.48 18.29
C PHE A 342 11.45 3.57 17.08
N MET A 343 10.93 3.97 15.92
CA MET A 343 11.75 4.20 14.72
C MET A 343 12.76 5.32 14.90
N SER A 344 12.44 6.34 15.70
CA SER A 344 13.28 7.53 15.89
C SER A 344 14.40 7.32 16.91
N GLN A 345 14.27 6.34 17.81
CA GLN A 345 15.25 6.07 18.87
C GLN A 345 16.32 5.04 18.49
N GLY A 346 16.04 4.15 17.52
CA GLY A 346 16.96 3.11 17.09
C GLY A 346 17.95 3.59 16.02
N GLU A 347 19.16 3.01 16.00
CA GLU A 347 20.12 3.22 14.90
C GLU A 347 19.57 2.72 13.55
N ASN A 348 18.73 1.69 13.60
CA ASN A 348 18.00 1.15 12.45
C ASN A 348 16.50 1.22 12.70
N PHE A 349 15.80 2.08 11.95
CA PHE A 349 14.35 2.27 12.08
C PHE A 349 13.57 0.96 11.88
N ILE A 350 14.10 0.01 11.11
CA ILE A 350 13.50 -1.32 10.88
C ILE A 350 13.38 -2.09 12.20
N GLU A 351 14.37 -2.00 13.10
CA GLU A 351 14.29 -2.68 14.39
C GLU A 351 13.18 -2.09 15.27
N GLY A 352 13.00 -0.77 15.23
CA GLY A 352 11.94 -0.07 15.94
C GLY A 352 10.53 -0.52 15.52
N LEU A 353 10.36 -0.89 14.25
CA LEU A 353 9.10 -1.38 13.70
C LEU A 353 8.74 -2.82 14.09
N ILE A 354 9.71 -3.61 14.57
CA ILE A 354 9.58 -5.07 14.71
C ILE A 354 9.75 -5.53 16.15
N ARG A 355 10.72 -4.98 16.90
CA ARG A 355 11.14 -5.54 18.20
C ARG A 355 10.21 -5.17 19.36
N HIS A 356 9.50 -4.05 19.27
CA HIS A 356 8.70 -3.51 20.37
C HIS A 356 7.23 -3.90 20.24
N GLN A 357 6.45 -3.67 21.31
CA GLN A 357 5.00 -3.83 21.30
C GLN A 357 4.38 -2.46 21.65
N PRO A 358 3.42 -1.95 20.87
CA PRO A 358 2.88 -2.54 19.63
C PRO A 358 3.88 -2.50 18.46
N ASN A 359 3.73 -3.39 17.48
CA ASN A 359 4.55 -3.47 16.26
C ASN A 359 3.73 -3.30 14.96
N LEU A 360 4.38 -3.54 13.81
CA LEU A 360 3.74 -3.49 12.49
C LEU A 360 2.48 -4.36 12.35
N LEU A 361 2.42 -5.53 12.99
CA LEU A 361 1.26 -6.41 12.90
C LEU A 361 0.02 -5.74 13.50
N ASP A 362 0.19 -5.04 14.63
CA ASP A 362 -0.89 -4.39 15.37
C ASP A 362 -1.49 -3.19 14.59
N LEU A 363 -0.69 -2.51 13.77
CA LEU A 363 -1.12 -1.34 13.00
C LEU A 363 -2.20 -1.66 11.95
N ALA A 364 -2.20 -2.89 11.43
CA ALA A 364 -3.13 -3.30 10.37
C ALA A 364 -3.88 -4.60 10.72
N ASN A 365 -3.83 -5.02 11.99
CA ASN A 365 -4.37 -6.31 12.47
C ASN A 365 -4.00 -7.46 11.51
N ALA A 366 -2.71 -7.54 11.20
CA ALA A 366 -2.13 -8.50 10.25
C ALA A 366 -1.45 -9.65 11.00
N GLN A 367 -1.32 -10.80 10.36
CA GLN A 367 -0.65 -11.97 10.94
C GLN A 367 0.80 -12.10 10.47
N GLY A 368 1.15 -11.40 9.39
CA GLY A 368 2.52 -11.26 8.90
C GLY A 368 2.81 -9.86 8.40
N ALA A 369 4.08 -9.48 8.45
CA ALA A 369 4.60 -8.29 7.81
C ALA A 369 6.01 -8.55 7.26
N ALA A 370 6.35 -7.91 6.14
CA ALA A 370 7.69 -7.97 5.56
C ALA A 370 8.14 -6.59 5.09
N ILE A 371 9.39 -6.26 5.42
CA ILE A 371 10.03 -5.01 5.02
C ILE A 371 11.17 -5.36 4.07
N TYR A 372 11.15 -4.78 2.87
CA TYR A 372 12.26 -4.82 1.93
C TYR A 372 12.98 -3.48 1.95
N PHE A 373 14.20 -3.47 2.45
CA PHE A 373 15.01 -2.26 2.54
C PHE A 373 16.49 -2.61 2.39
N GLY A 374 17.24 -1.82 1.63
CA GLY A 374 18.68 -2.03 1.45
C GLY A 374 19.06 -3.38 0.80
N GLY A 375 18.14 -3.97 0.02
CA GLY A 375 18.35 -5.27 -0.62
C GLY A 375 18.21 -6.49 0.30
N LYS A 376 17.64 -6.31 1.49
CA LYS A 376 17.40 -7.39 2.46
C LYS A 376 15.93 -7.41 2.88
N TRP A 377 15.41 -8.61 3.08
CA TRP A 377 14.10 -8.83 3.68
C TRP A 377 14.22 -8.92 5.21
N THR A 378 13.31 -8.24 5.90
CA THR A 378 13.08 -8.43 7.33
C THR A 378 11.62 -8.80 7.53
N THR A 379 11.34 -9.97 8.10
CA THR A 379 9.98 -10.51 8.25
C THR A 379 9.57 -10.55 9.71
N LEU A 380 8.26 -10.46 9.96
CA LEU A 380 7.64 -10.51 11.26
C LEU A 380 6.32 -11.30 11.14
N GLY A 381 6.09 -12.25 12.06
CA GLY A 381 4.89 -13.10 12.02
C GLY A 381 4.92 -14.13 10.88
N ALA A 382 3.74 -14.46 10.34
CA ALA A 382 3.56 -15.46 9.30
C ALA A 382 3.62 -14.83 7.90
N THR A 383 4.73 -15.04 7.19
CA THR A 383 4.97 -14.46 5.85
C THR A 383 5.23 -15.53 4.79
N PRO A 384 5.04 -15.21 3.49
CA PRO A 384 5.59 -16.00 2.40
C PRO A 384 7.12 -16.15 2.51
N LYS A 385 7.70 -17.12 1.79
CA LYS A 385 9.16 -17.31 1.73
C LYS A 385 9.81 -16.17 0.97
N GLU A 386 11.10 -15.95 1.20
CA GLU A 386 11.86 -14.85 0.57
C GLU A 386 11.83 -14.90 -0.97
N GLU A 387 11.87 -16.11 -1.55
CA GLU A 387 11.73 -16.32 -3.00
C GLU A 387 10.38 -15.81 -3.51
N ASP A 388 9.29 -16.15 -2.83
CA ASP A 388 7.93 -15.71 -3.17
C ASP A 388 7.77 -14.20 -3.00
N LEU A 389 8.37 -13.62 -1.95
CA LEU A 389 8.38 -12.18 -1.70
C LEU A 389 9.09 -11.40 -2.83
N ASN A 390 10.18 -11.94 -3.37
CA ASN A 390 10.89 -11.33 -4.49
C ASN A 390 10.03 -11.28 -5.77
N PHE A 391 9.34 -12.37 -6.10
CA PHE A 391 8.41 -12.38 -7.24
C PHE A 391 7.20 -11.48 -7.00
N LEU A 392 6.67 -11.44 -5.78
CA LEU A 392 5.55 -10.56 -5.42
C LEU A 392 5.91 -9.08 -5.58
N VAL A 393 7.09 -8.65 -5.14
CA VAL A 393 7.55 -7.25 -5.32
C VAL A 393 7.77 -6.92 -6.80
N GLN A 394 8.30 -7.83 -7.61
CA GLN A 394 8.40 -7.63 -9.05
C GLN A 394 7.03 -7.48 -9.71
N TRP A 395 6.05 -8.27 -9.27
CA TRP A 395 4.67 -8.15 -9.72
C TRP A 395 4.05 -6.81 -9.30
N LEU A 396 4.23 -6.37 -8.05
CA LEU A 396 3.74 -5.08 -7.55
C LEU A 396 4.31 -3.91 -8.38
N LYS A 397 5.62 -3.94 -8.69
CA LYS A 397 6.28 -2.94 -9.53
C LYS A 397 5.66 -2.79 -10.92
N LYS A 398 5.22 -3.91 -11.52
CA LYS A 398 4.69 -3.93 -12.88
C LYS A 398 3.21 -3.58 -12.94
N ASN A 399 2.44 -3.91 -11.90
CA ASN A 399 0.99 -3.87 -11.94
C ASN A 399 0.36 -2.80 -11.02
N THR A 400 1.17 -2.04 -10.28
CA THR A 400 0.65 -1.02 -9.35
C THR A 400 1.50 0.25 -9.38
N GLU A 401 0.88 1.37 -9.77
CA GLU A 401 1.47 2.72 -9.70
C GLU A 401 1.12 3.48 -8.42
N LYS A 402 0.24 2.91 -7.57
CA LYS A 402 -0.27 3.55 -6.35
C LYS A 402 0.73 3.45 -5.19
N GLU A 403 0.71 4.48 -4.35
CA GLU A 403 1.51 4.54 -3.11
C GLU A 403 1.14 3.46 -2.09
N VAL A 404 -0.13 3.04 -2.13
CA VAL A 404 -0.69 1.93 -1.36
C VAL A 404 -1.47 1.00 -2.27
N PHE A 405 -1.29 -0.30 -2.05
CA PHE A 405 -2.05 -1.36 -2.69
C PHE A 405 -2.69 -2.22 -1.60
N SER A 406 -3.97 -2.53 -1.73
CA SER A 406 -4.69 -3.38 -0.78
C SER A 406 -5.61 -4.35 -1.52
N THR A 407 -5.59 -5.62 -1.11
CA THR A 407 -6.53 -6.63 -1.56
C THR A 407 -6.73 -7.66 -0.45
N ASN A 408 -7.95 -8.18 -0.33
CA ASN A 408 -8.27 -9.33 0.50
C ASN A 408 -8.30 -10.64 -0.29
N CYS A 409 -7.97 -10.63 -1.59
CA CYS A 409 -8.04 -11.79 -2.49
C CYS A 409 -6.83 -11.79 -3.45
N LEU A 410 -5.62 -11.85 -2.91
CA LEU A 410 -4.38 -11.80 -3.68
C LEU A 410 -4.29 -12.88 -4.78
N PRO A 411 -4.68 -14.16 -4.56
CA PRO A 411 -4.59 -15.19 -5.59
C PRO A 411 -5.39 -14.89 -6.87
N ARG A 412 -6.44 -14.05 -6.80
CA ARG A 412 -7.21 -13.63 -7.97
C ARG A 412 -6.46 -12.64 -8.85
N LEU A 413 -5.60 -11.82 -8.27
CA LEU A 413 -4.81 -10.80 -8.97
C LEU A 413 -3.40 -11.29 -9.32
N TYR A 414 -2.83 -12.13 -8.46
CA TYR A 414 -1.52 -12.75 -8.60
C TYR A 414 -1.63 -14.25 -8.35
N SER A 415 -1.76 -15.04 -9.42
CA SER A 415 -2.09 -16.47 -9.36
C SER A 415 -1.10 -17.31 -8.56
N ASP A 416 0.18 -16.96 -8.56
CA ASP A 416 1.20 -17.71 -7.79
C ASP A 416 0.96 -17.61 -6.27
N ALA A 417 0.20 -16.61 -5.79
CA ALA A 417 -0.15 -16.50 -4.38
C ALA A 417 -1.02 -17.63 -3.85
N GLU A 418 -1.62 -18.44 -4.73
CA GLU A 418 -2.33 -19.66 -4.31
C GLU A 418 -1.40 -20.62 -3.53
N ARG A 419 -0.09 -20.62 -3.82
CA ARG A 419 0.92 -21.45 -3.12
C ARG A 419 1.11 -21.09 -1.65
N PHE A 420 0.84 -19.84 -1.29
CA PHE A 420 1.05 -19.30 0.05
C PHE A 420 -0.23 -18.63 0.60
N LYS A 421 -1.40 -19.08 0.14
CA LYS A 421 -2.72 -18.61 0.57
C LYS A 421 -2.92 -18.66 2.09
N GLU A 422 -2.36 -19.66 2.76
CA GLU A 422 -2.49 -19.85 4.21
C GLU A 422 -1.84 -18.70 5.01
N VAL A 423 -0.94 -17.93 4.41
CA VAL A 423 -0.27 -16.79 5.06
C VAL A 423 -0.62 -15.45 4.42
N ALA A 424 -0.91 -15.41 3.11
CA ALA A 424 -1.09 -14.16 2.36
C ALA A 424 -2.20 -14.23 1.30
N SER A 425 -3.41 -14.64 1.69
CA SER A 425 -4.62 -14.36 0.88
C SER A 425 -4.95 -12.87 0.86
N GLY A 426 -4.64 -12.14 1.93
CA GLY A 426 -4.72 -10.69 1.99
C GLY A 426 -3.35 -10.03 1.90
N LEU A 427 -3.26 -8.93 1.15
CA LEU A 427 -2.07 -8.10 1.03
C LEU A 427 -2.42 -6.63 1.18
N LEU A 428 -1.72 -5.94 2.08
CA LEU A 428 -1.61 -4.49 2.12
C LEU A 428 -0.13 -4.14 1.89
N ALA A 429 0.16 -3.28 0.93
CA ALA A 429 1.51 -2.93 0.54
C ALA A 429 1.65 -1.42 0.41
N ILE A 430 2.68 -0.85 1.05
CA ILE A 430 3.08 0.54 0.84
C ILE A 430 4.45 0.59 0.17
N THR A 431 4.59 1.48 -0.81
CA THR A 431 5.84 1.72 -1.53
C THR A 431 6.55 2.92 -0.91
N ILE A 432 7.73 2.72 -0.31
CA ILE A 432 8.55 3.81 0.23
C ILE A 432 9.36 4.46 -0.90
N SER A 433 9.97 3.64 -1.75
CA SER A 433 10.69 4.04 -2.97
C SER A 433 10.61 2.92 -4.01
N GLU A 434 11.13 3.11 -5.22
CA GLU A 434 11.17 2.07 -6.27
C GLU A 434 11.88 0.77 -5.83
N ARG A 435 12.63 0.81 -4.73
CA ARG A 435 13.39 -0.34 -4.21
C ARG A 435 13.02 -0.73 -2.79
N ASN A 436 12.08 -0.04 -2.13
CA ASN A 436 11.78 -0.26 -0.72
C ASN A 436 10.26 -0.40 -0.48
N TYR A 437 9.87 -1.45 0.22
CA TYR A 437 8.46 -1.82 0.44
C TYR A 437 8.22 -2.21 1.89
N VAL A 438 7.01 -1.95 2.38
CA VAL A 438 6.47 -2.58 3.59
C VAL A 438 5.18 -3.28 3.20
N LEU A 439 5.10 -4.56 3.53
CA LEU A 439 4.01 -5.46 3.20
C LEU A 439 3.39 -5.99 4.49
N TRP A 440 2.07 -6.12 4.49
CA TRP A 440 1.30 -6.81 5.52
C TRP A 440 0.49 -7.92 4.88
N PHE A 441 0.38 -9.04 5.60
CA PHE A 441 -0.25 -10.25 5.14
C PHE A 441 -1.34 -10.71 6.11
N ARG A 442 -2.45 -11.14 5.53
CA ARG A 442 -3.51 -11.84 6.24
C ARG A 442 -3.70 -13.24 5.65
N PRO A 443 -3.92 -14.27 6.48
CA PRO A 443 -4.10 -15.64 6.04
C PRO A 443 -5.45 -15.80 5.35
N GLU A 444 -5.59 -16.91 4.62
CA GLU A 444 -6.90 -17.39 4.17
C GLU A 444 -7.81 -17.58 5.39
N VAL A 445 -8.96 -16.93 5.37
CA VAL A 445 -10.05 -17.22 6.29
C VAL A 445 -11.10 -17.92 5.46
N ILE A 446 -11.26 -19.23 5.69
CA ILE A 446 -12.32 -19.99 5.04
C ILE A 446 -13.65 -19.47 5.59
N GLN A 447 -14.31 -18.64 4.79
CA GLN A 447 -15.61 -18.10 5.13
C GLN A 447 -16.66 -18.99 4.47
N THR A 448 -17.56 -19.51 5.31
CA THR A 448 -18.77 -20.13 4.78
C THR A 448 -19.81 -19.05 4.65
N VAL A 449 -20.02 -18.57 3.43
CA VAL A 449 -21.12 -17.66 3.13
C VAL A 449 -22.35 -18.53 2.94
N ASN A 450 -23.29 -18.42 3.87
CA ASN A 450 -24.57 -19.10 3.76
C ASN A 450 -25.48 -18.23 2.90
N TRP A 451 -25.74 -18.62 1.66
CA TRP A 451 -26.64 -17.89 0.79
C TRP A 451 -28.08 -18.40 0.95
N GLY A 452 -29.06 -17.49 0.87
CA GLY A 452 -30.49 -17.80 0.83
C GLY A 452 -30.96 -18.33 -0.54
N GLY A 453 -30.23 -19.30 -1.08
CA GLY A 453 -30.36 -19.85 -2.43
C GLY A 453 -29.06 -19.73 -3.25
N ASP A 454 -28.97 -20.45 -4.38
CA ASP A 454 -27.78 -20.46 -5.23
C ASP A 454 -27.57 -19.08 -5.93
N PRO A 455 -26.50 -18.33 -5.61
CA PRO A 455 -26.24 -17.00 -6.19
C PRO A 455 -25.88 -17.06 -7.68
N SER A 456 -25.49 -18.23 -8.20
CA SER A 456 -25.25 -18.42 -9.63
C SER A 456 -26.56 -18.38 -10.44
N LYS A 457 -27.68 -18.78 -9.81
CA LYS A 457 -29.02 -18.88 -10.40
C LYS A 457 -30.01 -17.88 -9.83
N ALA A 458 -29.53 -16.74 -9.34
CA ALA A 458 -30.38 -15.73 -8.71
C ALA A 458 -31.55 -15.26 -9.61
N ILE A 459 -31.34 -15.27 -10.94
CA ILE A 459 -32.33 -14.88 -11.95
C ILE A 459 -32.43 -15.97 -13.02
N GLU A 460 -33.63 -16.46 -13.31
CA GLU A 460 -33.95 -17.34 -14.43
C GLU A 460 -34.58 -16.53 -15.57
N ALA A 461 -34.00 -16.57 -16.77
CA ALA A 461 -34.56 -15.93 -17.95
C ALA A 461 -35.32 -16.96 -18.80
N THR A 462 -36.63 -16.78 -18.97
CA THR A 462 -37.46 -17.56 -19.88
C THR A 462 -37.76 -16.76 -21.14
N GLN A 463 -37.49 -17.33 -22.32
CA GLN A 463 -37.92 -16.76 -23.59
C GLN A 463 -39.31 -17.30 -23.96
N SER A 464 -40.27 -16.40 -24.15
CA SER A 464 -41.57 -16.72 -24.73
C SER A 464 -41.91 -15.66 -25.76
N GLU A 465 -42.22 -16.09 -26.99
CA GLU A 465 -42.64 -15.21 -28.11
C GLU A 465 -41.70 -14.02 -28.40
N GLY A 466 -40.38 -14.20 -28.28
CA GLY A 466 -39.39 -13.15 -28.54
C GLY A 466 -39.20 -12.14 -27.41
N VAL A 467 -39.99 -12.22 -26.34
CA VAL A 467 -39.83 -11.44 -25.10
C VAL A 467 -39.07 -12.29 -24.07
N VAL A 468 -37.99 -11.75 -23.53
CA VAL A 468 -37.26 -12.37 -22.41
C VAL A 468 -37.92 -11.92 -21.12
N GLN A 469 -38.56 -12.84 -20.41
CA GLN A 469 -39.13 -12.59 -19.10
C GLN A 469 -38.15 -13.08 -18.03
N LEU A 470 -37.75 -12.18 -17.13
CA LEU A 470 -36.92 -12.51 -15.99
C LEU A 470 -37.82 -13.00 -14.85
N SER A 471 -37.41 -14.10 -14.22
CA SER A 471 -38.09 -14.70 -13.07
C SER A 471 -37.09 -14.90 -11.93
N PRO A 472 -37.52 -14.76 -10.67
CA PRO A 472 -36.66 -14.97 -9.52
C PRO A 472 -36.33 -16.45 -9.35
N ARG A 473 -35.26 -16.74 -8.61
CA ARG A 473 -34.91 -18.12 -8.23
C ARG A 473 -36.09 -18.85 -7.57
N LYS A 474 -36.19 -20.17 -7.82
CA LYS A 474 -37.25 -21.03 -7.27
C LYS A 474 -36.93 -21.59 -5.89
N SER A 475 -35.65 -21.79 -5.57
CA SER A 475 -35.20 -22.34 -4.30
C SER A 475 -34.53 -21.27 -3.44
N PHE A 476 -34.90 -21.27 -2.16
CA PHE A 476 -34.29 -20.49 -1.09
C PHE A 476 -33.59 -21.39 -0.06
N GLU A 477 -33.39 -22.68 -0.41
CA GLU A 477 -32.65 -23.60 0.43
C GLU A 477 -31.24 -23.08 0.67
N LEU A 478 -30.76 -23.27 1.90
CA LEU A 478 -29.46 -22.79 2.34
C LEU A 478 -28.36 -23.35 1.43
N TRP A 479 -27.67 -22.47 0.72
CA TRP A 479 -26.55 -22.80 -0.14
C TRP A 479 -25.25 -22.33 0.50
N LYS A 480 -24.37 -23.26 0.83
CA LYS A 480 -23.08 -22.93 1.47
C LYS A 480 -22.03 -22.69 0.41
N GLU A 481 -21.63 -21.44 0.23
CA GLU A 481 -20.40 -21.13 -0.49
C GLU A 481 -19.24 -21.22 0.48
N THR A 482 -18.26 -22.06 0.15
CA THR A 482 -16.97 -21.99 0.83
C THR A 482 -16.10 -21.02 0.06
N VAL A 483 -16.06 -19.76 0.51
CA VAL A 483 -15.16 -18.76 -0.05
C VAL A 483 -13.75 -19.09 0.41
N LYS A 484 -12.91 -19.41 -0.58
CA LYS A 484 -11.49 -19.72 -0.42
C LYS A 484 -10.66 -18.61 -1.05
N LEU A 485 -9.38 -18.57 -0.71
CA LEU A 485 -8.37 -17.65 -1.23
C LEU A 485 -8.63 -16.19 -0.84
N GLN A 486 -9.41 -15.96 0.22
CA GLN A 486 -9.71 -14.63 0.75
C GLN A 486 -9.33 -14.49 2.21
N SER A 487 -8.89 -13.30 2.60
CA SER A 487 -8.69 -12.88 3.99
C SER A 487 -9.83 -12.00 4.50
N LEU A 488 -9.78 -11.62 5.78
CA LEU A 488 -10.58 -10.50 6.27
C LEU A 488 -10.25 -9.20 5.49
N PRO A 489 -11.25 -8.36 5.19
CA PRO A 489 -11.07 -7.12 4.43
C PRO A 489 -10.27 -6.08 5.21
N TRP A 490 -9.44 -5.31 4.51
CA TRP A 490 -8.69 -4.20 5.09
C TRP A 490 -9.62 -3.02 5.34
N LYS A 491 -9.75 -2.57 6.59
CA LYS A 491 -10.60 -1.42 6.92
C LYS A 491 -9.97 -0.13 6.38
N PRO A 492 -10.76 0.87 5.96
CA PRO A 492 -10.23 2.16 5.51
C PRO A 492 -9.30 2.84 6.52
N VAL A 493 -9.58 2.71 7.82
CA VAL A 493 -8.73 3.25 8.89
C VAL A 493 -7.36 2.56 8.99
N GLU A 494 -7.26 1.27 8.63
CA GLU A 494 -5.98 0.52 8.62
C GLU A 494 -5.11 0.96 7.42
N ILE A 495 -5.74 1.12 6.25
CA ILE A 495 -5.06 1.60 5.03
C ILE A 495 -4.50 3.01 5.26
N ASN A 496 -5.31 3.90 5.86
CA ASN A 496 -4.87 5.24 6.23
C ASN A 496 -3.73 5.21 7.26
N ALA A 497 -3.79 4.33 8.27
CA ALA A 497 -2.72 4.19 9.25
C ALA A 497 -1.39 3.75 8.60
N ALA A 498 -1.43 2.83 7.64
CA ALA A 498 -0.25 2.42 6.86
C ALA A 498 0.31 3.55 5.99
N LEU A 499 -0.54 4.35 5.35
CA LEU A 499 -0.12 5.54 4.59
C LEU A 499 0.54 6.60 5.47
N GLU A 500 0.03 6.85 6.67
CA GLU A 500 0.64 7.77 7.61
C GLU A 500 1.99 7.24 8.13
N LEU A 501 2.10 5.93 8.38
CA LEU A 501 3.39 5.32 8.72
C LEU A 501 4.40 5.48 7.58
N ARG A 502 3.97 5.30 6.32
CA ARG A 502 4.83 5.54 5.14
C ARG A 502 5.43 6.95 5.17
N LYS A 503 4.61 7.98 5.41
CA LYS A 503 5.08 9.38 5.47
C LYS A 503 6.16 9.55 6.54
N ALA A 504 5.97 8.95 7.72
CA ALA A 504 6.96 8.97 8.79
C ALA A 504 8.27 8.28 8.38
N ILE A 505 8.21 7.09 7.75
CA ILE A 505 9.40 6.38 7.28
C ILE A 505 10.15 7.19 6.22
N VAL A 506 9.45 7.78 5.25
CA VAL A 506 10.08 8.64 4.22
C VAL A 506 10.81 9.82 4.87
N ASN A 507 10.20 10.48 5.85
CA ASN A 507 10.83 11.60 6.55
C ASN A 507 12.10 11.18 7.31
N ILE A 508 12.10 10.00 7.96
CA ILE A 508 13.29 9.47 8.64
C ILE A 508 14.40 9.17 7.63
N VAL A 509 14.07 8.52 6.51
CA VAL A 509 15.05 8.18 5.46
C VAL A 509 15.65 9.44 4.83
N LEU A 510 14.85 10.47 4.57
CA LEU A 510 15.32 11.75 4.05
C LEU A 510 16.29 12.43 5.02
N ARG A 511 15.94 12.46 6.32
CA ARG A 511 16.82 13.03 7.35
C ARG A 511 18.16 12.31 7.44
N GLN A 512 18.16 10.97 7.42
CA GLN A 512 19.41 10.20 7.42
C GLN A 512 20.26 10.44 6.17
N ALA A 513 19.63 10.62 5.00
CA ALA A 513 20.34 10.94 3.76
C ALA A 513 20.99 12.33 3.84
N ASP A 514 20.31 13.33 4.40
CA ASP A 514 20.86 14.67 4.61
C ASP A 514 22.03 14.67 5.61
N GLU A 515 21.90 13.95 6.73
CA GLU A 515 22.99 13.81 7.72
C GLU A 515 24.23 13.13 7.11
N LEU A 516 24.03 12.08 6.30
CA LEU A 516 25.12 11.39 5.60
C LEU A 516 25.79 12.28 4.55
N ALA A 517 25.00 13.07 3.81
CA ALA A 517 25.52 14.00 2.81
C ALA A 517 26.39 15.10 3.45
N GLN A 518 25.98 15.61 4.61
CA GLN A 518 26.78 16.56 5.39
C GLN A 518 28.10 15.95 5.84
N LEU A 519 28.08 14.74 6.41
CA LEU A 519 29.30 14.06 6.87
C LEU A 519 30.28 13.78 5.72
N ALA A 520 29.75 13.37 4.55
CA ALA A 520 30.57 13.15 3.36
C ALA A 520 31.24 14.46 2.88
N HIS A 521 30.50 15.57 2.91
CA HIS A 521 31.02 16.89 2.56
C HIS A 521 32.11 17.36 3.53
N ASP A 522 31.90 17.19 4.84
CA ASP A 522 32.89 17.55 5.85
C ASP A 522 34.17 16.72 5.73
N LEU A 523 34.04 15.43 5.42
CA LEU A 523 35.18 14.55 5.19
C LEU A 523 35.97 14.96 3.94
N GLU A 524 35.28 15.28 2.84
CA GLU A 524 35.91 15.76 1.60
C GLU A 524 36.68 17.06 1.84
N ARG A 525 36.08 18.00 2.58
CA ARG A 525 36.71 19.25 2.99
C ARG A 525 37.97 19.01 3.84
N SER A 526 37.86 18.19 4.89
CA SER A 526 38.97 17.89 5.79
C SER A 526 40.15 17.22 5.07
N ASN A 527 39.85 16.29 4.17
CA ASN A 527 40.88 15.65 3.33
C ASN A 527 41.56 16.66 2.39
N GLY A 528 40.79 17.59 1.82
CA GLY A 528 41.33 18.68 1.00
C GLY A 528 42.24 19.64 1.79
N GLU A 529 41.86 19.99 3.02
CA GLU A 529 42.67 20.84 3.91
C GLU A 529 43.99 20.16 4.31
N LEU A 530 43.95 18.87 4.67
CA LEU A 530 45.14 18.09 5.01
C LEU A 530 46.14 18.02 3.85
N LYS A 531 45.65 17.83 2.62
CA LYS A 531 46.48 17.81 1.41
C LYS A 531 47.17 19.16 1.14
N LYS A 532 46.45 20.27 1.30
CA LYS A 532 47.02 21.63 1.16
C LYS A 532 48.08 21.90 2.22
N PHE A 533 47.83 21.50 3.46
CA PHE A 533 48.79 21.66 4.55
C PHE A 533 50.11 20.94 4.25
N ALA A 534 50.07 19.67 3.83
CA ALA A 534 51.27 18.89 3.51
C ALA A 534 52.12 19.54 2.39
N TYR A 535 51.46 20.12 1.37
CA TYR A 535 52.15 20.79 0.27
C TYR A 535 52.83 22.09 0.71
N VAL A 536 52.09 22.97 1.39
CA VAL A 536 52.60 24.28 1.84
C VAL A 536 53.71 24.10 2.87
N ALA A 537 53.51 23.23 3.87
CA ALA A 537 54.52 22.97 4.89
C ALA A 537 55.83 22.43 4.31
N SER A 538 55.77 21.57 3.28
CA SER A 538 56.98 21.02 2.66
C SER A 538 57.76 22.10 1.89
N HIS A 539 57.05 22.96 1.14
CA HIS A 539 57.68 24.07 0.42
C HIS A 539 58.38 25.04 1.39
N ASP A 540 57.68 25.43 2.45
CA ASP A 540 58.18 26.41 3.43
C ASP A 540 59.34 25.87 4.27
N LEU A 541 59.52 24.55 4.34
CA LEU A 541 60.68 23.90 4.99
C LEU A 541 61.90 23.77 4.07
N GLN A 542 61.70 23.66 2.74
CA GLN A 542 62.82 23.53 1.78
C GLN A 542 63.62 24.82 1.62
N GLU A 543 62.93 25.97 1.60
CA GLU A 543 63.56 27.27 1.38
C GLU A 543 64.61 27.65 2.46
N PRO A 544 64.31 27.55 3.78
CA PRO A 544 65.31 27.85 4.81
C PRO A 544 66.45 26.83 4.83
N LEU A 545 66.19 25.56 4.52
CA LEU A 545 67.25 24.53 4.43
C LEU A 545 68.22 24.84 3.29
N ASN A 546 67.72 25.25 2.12
CA ASN A 546 68.56 25.69 1.00
C ASN A 546 69.47 26.85 1.39
N GLN A 547 68.96 27.82 2.15
CA GLN A 547 69.77 28.95 2.63
C GLN A 547 70.90 28.48 3.57
N VAL A 548 70.61 27.58 4.50
CA VAL A 548 71.62 27.02 5.42
C VAL A 548 72.71 26.30 4.64
N ALA A 549 72.37 25.43 3.68
CA ALA A 549 73.37 24.76 2.83
C ALA A 549 74.25 25.77 2.07
N ASN A 550 73.65 26.78 1.44
CA ASN A 550 74.39 27.78 0.67
C ASN A 550 75.38 28.58 1.52
N TYR A 551 74.99 29.00 2.74
CA TYR A 551 75.89 29.73 3.64
C TYR A 551 77.04 28.87 4.16
N VAL A 552 76.77 27.59 4.48
CA VAL A 552 77.79 26.64 4.93
C VAL A 552 78.79 26.33 3.79
N GLN A 553 78.30 26.15 2.57
CA GLN A 553 79.16 25.97 1.38
C GLN A 553 79.98 27.23 1.05
N LEU A 554 79.41 28.43 1.21
CA LEU A 554 80.15 29.68 1.03
C LEU A 554 81.25 29.87 2.07
N LEU A 555 81.03 29.42 3.32
CA LEU A 555 82.05 29.40 4.37
C LEU A 555 83.21 28.48 4.00
N GLU A 556 82.91 27.28 3.51
CA GLU A 556 83.90 26.31 3.02
C GLU A 556 84.76 26.90 1.89
N MET A 557 84.13 27.49 0.87
CA MET A 557 84.82 28.04 -0.30
C MET A 557 85.68 29.27 0.03
N ARG A 558 85.25 30.11 0.98
CA ARG A 558 85.91 31.39 1.26
C ARG A 558 87.07 31.29 2.26
N TYR A 559 87.01 30.34 3.19
CA TYR A 559 87.98 30.19 4.28
C TYR A 559 88.78 28.88 4.19
N GLN A 560 88.80 28.23 3.03
CA GLN A 560 89.39 26.89 2.81
C GLN A 560 90.83 26.72 3.33
N GLU A 561 91.65 27.78 3.27
CA GLU A 561 93.05 27.78 3.76
C GLU A 561 93.18 28.13 5.26
N GLU A 562 92.15 28.69 5.89
CA GLU A 562 92.12 29.10 7.30
C GLU A 562 91.36 28.11 8.20
N LEU A 563 90.63 27.16 7.61
CA LEU A 563 89.89 26.11 8.33
C LEU A 563 90.82 24.95 8.71
N ASP A 564 90.78 24.57 10.00
CA ASP A 564 91.41 23.34 10.49
C ASP A 564 90.63 22.09 10.03
N GLU A 565 91.20 20.90 10.25
CA GLU A 565 90.57 19.65 9.81
C GLU A 565 89.20 19.43 10.48
N ASP A 566 89.10 19.73 11.79
CA ASP A 566 87.85 19.61 12.54
C ASP A 566 86.74 20.54 11.98
N ALA A 567 87.06 21.79 11.62
CA ALA A 567 86.08 22.71 11.04
C ALA A 567 85.63 22.28 9.63
N LYS A 568 86.51 21.67 8.83
CA LYS A 568 86.14 21.08 7.53
C LYS A 568 85.19 19.90 7.72
N GLU A 569 85.49 19.02 8.68
CA GLU A 569 84.64 17.87 9.02
C GLU A 569 83.24 18.32 9.52
N PHE A 570 83.16 19.35 10.37
CA PHE A 570 81.87 19.88 10.83
C PHE A 570 81.05 20.53 9.71
N ILE A 571 81.69 21.22 8.77
CA ILE A 571 81.03 21.78 7.58
C ILE A 571 80.47 20.66 6.71
N GLU A 572 81.26 19.60 6.47
CA GLU A 572 80.83 18.43 5.71
C GLU A 572 79.60 17.78 6.36
N PHE A 573 79.62 17.54 7.68
CA PHE A 573 78.45 17.03 8.41
C PHE A 573 77.22 17.93 8.33
N ALA A 574 77.39 19.26 8.35
CA ALA A 574 76.29 20.20 8.23
C ALA A 574 75.67 20.19 6.83
N VAL A 575 76.48 20.15 5.78
CA VAL A 575 76.03 20.04 4.38
C VAL A 575 75.32 18.71 4.15
N GLU A 576 75.87 17.60 4.64
CA GLU A 576 75.25 16.28 4.58
C GLU A 576 73.91 16.25 5.34
N GLY A 577 73.85 16.87 6.53
CA GLY A 577 72.62 16.98 7.33
C GLY A 577 71.51 17.75 6.60
N VAL A 578 71.84 18.84 5.92
CA VAL A 578 70.89 19.62 5.11
C VAL A 578 70.44 18.86 3.86
N SER A 579 71.37 18.22 3.15
CA SER A 579 71.05 17.40 1.96
C SER A 579 70.13 16.24 2.31
N LEU A 580 70.35 15.61 3.48
CA LEU A 580 69.47 14.58 4.00
C LEU A 580 68.07 15.13 4.30
N MET A 581 67.94 16.30 4.94
CA MET A 581 66.63 16.90 5.23
C MET A 581 65.88 17.26 3.94
N GLN A 582 66.56 17.81 2.93
CA GLN A 582 65.98 18.06 1.61
C GLN A 582 65.43 16.77 1.00
N THR A 583 66.23 15.70 1.00
CA THR A 583 65.81 14.39 0.46
C THR A 583 64.62 13.82 1.22
N LEU A 584 64.56 13.98 2.56
CA LEU A 584 63.42 13.54 3.35
C LEU A 584 62.14 14.33 3.02
N ILE A 585 62.24 15.64 2.80
CA ILE A 585 61.09 16.44 2.39
C ILE A 585 60.65 16.07 0.98
N ASP A 586 61.60 15.87 0.07
CA ASP A 586 61.33 15.45 -1.30
C ASP A 586 60.63 14.09 -1.37
N ASP A 587 61.08 13.07 -0.61
CA ASP A 587 60.36 11.79 -0.67
C ASP A 587 59.01 11.81 0.08
N VAL A 588 58.79 12.69 1.07
CA VAL A 588 57.46 12.92 1.65
C VAL A 588 56.52 13.56 0.63
N LEU A 589 57.03 14.55 -0.13
CA LEU A 589 56.30 15.14 -1.25
C LEU A 589 56.04 14.14 -2.36
N ALA A 590 57.01 13.31 -2.72
CA ALA A 590 56.86 12.26 -3.72
C ALA A 590 55.77 11.26 -3.28
N TYR A 591 55.83 10.78 -2.02
CA TYR A 591 54.83 9.89 -1.44
C TYR A 591 53.41 10.49 -1.46
N SER A 592 53.28 11.78 -1.14
CA SER A 592 52.00 12.52 -1.22
C SER A 592 51.51 12.70 -2.67
N LYS A 593 52.42 12.97 -3.61
CA LYS A 593 52.10 13.22 -5.03
C LYS A 593 51.62 11.98 -5.80
N VAL A 594 51.98 10.77 -5.39
CA VAL A 594 51.50 9.52 -6.03
C VAL A 594 49.96 9.43 -6.04
N ASP A 595 49.27 10.18 -5.17
CA ASP A 595 47.80 10.25 -5.06
C ASP A 595 47.18 11.49 -5.76
N ILE A 596 47.97 12.51 -6.13
CA ILE A 596 47.49 13.85 -6.55
C ILE A 596 47.26 13.95 -8.07
N GLN A 597 48.06 13.24 -8.87
CA GLN A 597 47.81 13.14 -10.30
C GLN A 597 46.79 12.03 -10.51
N GLY A 598 45.59 12.37 -10.95
CA GLY A 598 44.64 11.39 -11.47
C GLY A 598 45.38 10.59 -12.55
N VAL A 599 45.79 9.38 -12.20
CA VAL A 599 46.73 8.61 -13.01
C VAL A 599 45.97 8.14 -14.25
N GLU A 600 46.16 8.82 -15.37
CA GLU A 600 45.69 8.33 -16.66
C GLU A 600 46.57 7.14 -17.05
N PHE A 601 46.06 5.93 -16.81
CA PHE A 601 46.75 4.72 -17.23
C PHE A 601 46.68 4.63 -18.76
N GLU A 602 47.85 4.67 -19.38
CA GLU A 602 48.01 4.47 -20.81
C GLU A 602 48.62 3.10 -21.10
N LEU A 603 48.51 2.66 -22.35
CA LEU A 603 49.12 1.43 -22.81
C LEU A 603 50.65 1.63 -22.91
N THR A 604 51.36 1.25 -21.86
CA THR A 604 52.79 1.54 -21.67
C THR A 604 53.63 0.28 -21.85
N SER A 605 54.69 0.38 -22.68
CA SER A 605 55.72 -0.67 -22.78
C SER A 605 56.57 -0.65 -21.51
N VAL A 606 56.56 -1.74 -20.74
CA VAL A 606 57.36 -1.84 -19.51
C VAL A 606 58.86 -1.84 -19.84
N GLY A 607 59.23 -2.35 -21.01
CA GLY A 607 60.62 -2.35 -21.47
C GLY A 607 61.21 -0.94 -21.58
N THR A 608 60.45 0.04 -22.08
CA THR A 608 60.96 1.42 -22.21
C THR A 608 61.10 2.11 -20.86
N ALA A 609 60.19 1.85 -19.92
CA ALA A 609 60.29 2.36 -18.54
C ALA A 609 61.52 1.76 -17.83
N LEU A 610 61.77 0.46 -18.01
CA LEU A 610 62.94 -0.23 -17.48
C LEU A 610 64.25 0.32 -18.09
N GLU A 611 64.31 0.50 -19.41
CA GLU A 611 65.49 1.08 -20.08
C GLU A 611 65.82 2.48 -19.57
N ARG A 612 64.80 3.32 -19.34
CA ARG A 612 64.98 4.65 -18.76
C ARG A 612 65.50 4.58 -17.33
N ALA A 613 64.96 3.68 -16.51
CA ALA A 613 65.46 3.45 -15.15
C ALA A 613 66.93 2.99 -15.16
N LEU A 614 67.30 2.05 -16.04
CA LEU A 614 68.68 1.59 -16.20
C LEU A 614 69.62 2.71 -16.69
N SER A 615 69.16 3.55 -17.61
CA SER A 615 69.91 4.72 -18.08
C SER A 615 70.21 5.69 -16.94
N SER A 616 69.24 5.95 -16.06
CA SER A 616 69.42 6.81 -14.88
C SER A 616 70.42 6.24 -13.87
N LEU A 617 70.62 4.91 -13.86
CA LEU A 617 71.53 4.21 -12.94
C LEU A 617 72.89 3.85 -13.56
N ARG A 618 73.19 4.32 -14.78
CA ARG A 618 74.36 3.91 -15.57
C ARG A 618 75.70 4.09 -14.84
N SER A 619 75.90 5.20 -14.11
CA SER A 619 77.13 5.44 -13.34
C SER A 619 77.33 4.36 -12.27
N ARG A 620 76.30 4.12 -11.46
CA ARG A 620 76.31 3.12 -10.37
C ARG A 620 76.51 1.70 -10.90
N ILE A 621 75.92 1.38 -12.05
CA ILE A 621 76.11 0.07 -12.72
C ILE A 621 77.57 -0.11 -13.14
N SER A 622 78.18 0.93 -13.72
CA SER A 622 79.59 0.88 -14.14
C SER A 622 80.57 0.80 -12.96
N GLU A 623 80.29 1.54 -11.88
CA GLU A 623 81.10 1.54 -10.65
C GLU A 623 81.04 0.18 -9.93
N THR A 624 79.86 -0.42 -9.87
CA THR A 624 79.65 -1.72 -9.19
C THR A 624 79.95 -2.93 -10.08
N ARG A 625 80.18 -2.72 -11.39
CA ARG A 625 80.33 -3.78 -12.40
C ARG A 625 79.15 -4.77 -12.39
N ALA A 626 77.95 -4.24 -12.17
CA ALA A 626 76.74 -5.04 -12.07
C ALA A 626 76.39 -5.74 -13.40
N ILE A 627 75.93 -6.98 -13.32
CA ILE A 627 75.37 -7.73 -14.45
C ILE A 627 73.86 -7.71 -14.31
N ILE A 628 73.18 -7.00 -15.21
CA ILE A 628 71.72 -6.91 -15.21
C ILE A 628 71.17 -7.64 -16.42
N THR A 629 70.30 -8.63 -16.18
CA THR A 629 69.63 -9.41 -17.22
C THR A 629 68.11 -9.26 -17.06
N SER A 630 67.39 -9.15 -18.18
CA SER A 630 65.94 -8.99 -18.18
C SER A 630 65.28 -9.89 -19.22
N GLU A 631 64.14 -10.45 -18.87
CA GLU A 631 63.24 -11.12 -19.83
C GLU A 631 62.55 -10.10 -20.77
N PRO A 632 61.92 -10.55 -21.88
CA PRO A 632 61.07 -9.69 -22.71
C PRO A 632 59.93 -9.07 -21.90
N MET A 633 59.93 -7.74 -21.78
CA MET A 633 58.96 -7.02 -20.96
C MET A 633 57.62 -6.80 -21.68
N PRO A 634 56.48 -6.98 -20.99
CA PRO A 634 55.16 -6.83 -21.58
C PRO A 634 54.74 -5.35 -21.72
N THR A 635 53.63 -5.13 -22.41
CA THR A 635 52.91 -3.85 -22.42
C THR A 635 51.73 -3.94 -21.45
N VAL A 636 51.59 -2.96 -20.55
CA VAL A 636 50.57 -2.93 -19.49
C VAL A 636 49.88 -1.56 -19.42
N MET A 637 48.67 -1.51 -18.85
CA MET A 637 47.96 -0.26 -18.57
C MET A 637 48.53 0.36 -17.30
N ALA A 638 49.42 1.35 -17.44
CA ALA A 638 50.16 1.94 -16.33
C ALA A 638 50.73 3.31 -16.68
N ASP A 639 51.10 4.06 -15.65
CA ASP A 639 51.84 5.31 -15.80
C ASP A 639 53.34 5.02 -16.01
N SER A 640 53.88 5.48 -17.14
CA SER A 640 55.27 5.23 -17.52
C SER A 640 56.28 5.84 -16.54
N THR A 641 55.96 6.98 -15.93
CA THR A 641 56.84 7.68 -14.98
C THR A 641 56.88 6.94 -13.64
N GLN A 642 55.72 6.52 -13.13
CA GLN A 642 55.62 5.74 -11.89
C GLN A 642 56.28 4.36 -12.05
N LEU A 643 56.12 3.71 -13.20
CA LEU A 643 56.84 2.45 -13.48
C LEU A 643 58.35 2.66 -13.53
N MET A 644 58.82 3.72 -14.20
CA MET A 644 60.25 4.06 -14.22
C MET A 644 60.80 4.27 -12.79
N GLN A 645 60.06 5.01 -11.96
CA GLN A 645 60.44 5.25 -10.56
C GLN A 645 60.43 3.96 -9.72
N LEU A 646 59.44 3.09 -9.92
CA LEU A 646 59.37 1.77 -9.28
C LEU A 646 60.64 0.95 -9.59
N PHE A 647 61.00 0.81 -10.87
CA PHE A 647 62.21 0.08 -11.26
C PHE A 647 63.49 0.75 -10.77
N GLN A 648 63.57 2.08 -10.84
CA GLN A 648 64.73 2.82 -10.34
C GLN A 648 64.98 2.56 -8.85
N ASN A 649 63.92 2.53 -8.03
CA ASN A 649 64.02 2.26 -6.60
C ASN A 649 64.38 0.80 -6.31
N LEU A 650 63.76 -0.16 -7.00
CA LEU A 650 64.03 -1.59 -6.80
C LEU A 650 65.46 -1.96 -7.23
N ILE A 651 65.88 -1.55 -8.43
CA ILE A 651 67.24 -1.80 -8.95
C ILE A 651 68.27 -1.00 -8.15
N GLY A 652 67.95 0.23 -7.78
CA GLY A 652 68.80 1.08 -6.95
C GLY A 652 69.10 0.47 -5.58
N ASN A 653 68.13 -0.26 -4.99
CA ASN A 653 68.31 -1.03 -3.76
C ASN A 653 69.19 -2.28 -3.99
N ALA A 654 68.93 -3.04 -5.06
CA ALA A 654 69.73 -4.21 -5.41
C ALA A 654 71.22 -3.88 -5.65
N LEU A 655 71.51 -2.75 -6.30
CA LEU A 655 72.89 -2.26 -6.50
C LEU A 655 73.55 -1.76 -5.20
N LYS A 656 72.72 -1.27 -4.26
CA LYS A 656 73.19 -0.70 -3.00
C LYS A 656 73.56 -1.78 -2.00
N PHE A 657 72.66 -2.73 -1.76
CA PHE A 657 72.77 -3.77 -0.73
C PHE A 657 73.44 -5.04 -1.26
N ARG A 658 74.63 -4.89 -1.84
CA ARG A 658 75.40 -5.98 -2.46
C ARG A 658 76.32 -6.70 -1.46
N SER A 659 76.67 -7.95 -1.78
CA SER A 659 77.69 -8.75 -1.08
C SER A 659 79.11 -8.41 -1.59
N CYS A 660 80.11 -9.23 -1.25
CA CYS A 660 81.48 -9.08 -1.77
C CYS A 660 81.60 -9.41 -3.27
N GLU A 661 80.58 -10.05 -3.85
CA GLU A 661 80.52 -10.38 -5.27
C GLU A 661 79.89 -9.23 -6.09
N PRO A 662 80.21 -9.11 -7.38
CA PRO A 662 79.52 -8.18 -8.26
C PRO A 662 78.00 -8.41 -8.24
N PRO A 663 77.17 -7.35 -8.20
CA PRO A 663 75.73 -7.51 -8.13
C PRO A 663 75.18 -8.10 -9.44
N GLU A 664 74.51 -9.24 -9.33
CA GLU A 664 73.78 -9.90 -10.41
C GLU A 664 72.30 -9.66 -10.19
N ILE A 665 71.67 -8.90 -11.11
CA ILE A 665 70.25 -8.54 -11.02
C ILE A 665 69.50 -9.18 -12.17
N TYR A 666 68.50 -9.99 -11.83
CA TYR A 666 67.58 -10.63 -12.77
C TYR A 666 66.20 -9.97 -12.69
N ILE A 667 65.66 -9.58 -13.84
CA ILE A 667 64.34 -8.95 -13.93
C ILE A 667 63.44 -9.85 -14.80
N GLY A 668 62.48 -10.52 -14.15
CA GLY A 668 61.53 -11.43 -14.80
C GLY A 668 60.13 -10.85 -14.92
N ALA A 669 59.38 -11.31 -15.92
CA ALA A 669 57.98 -10.96 -16.12
C ALA A 669 57.17 -12.19 -16.56
N GLN A 670 56.20 -12.59 -15.73
CA GLN A 670 55.33 -13.73 -15.98
C GLN A 670 53.87 -13.31 -16.10
N ARG A 671 53.16 -13.84 -17.10
CA ARG A 671 51.72 -13.64 -17.23
C ARG A 671 50.97 -14.60 -16.31
N LEU A 672 50.13 -14.05 -15.43
CA LEU A 672 49.09 -14.77 -14.69
C LEU A 672 47.73 -14.57 -15.38
N GLU A 673 46.69 -15.25 -14.90
CA GLU A 673 45.32 -15.16 -15.46
C GLU A 673 44.81 -13.70 -15.47
N ASP A 674 44.89 -13.02 -14.31
CA ASP A 674 44.31 -11.67 -14.10
C ASP A 674 45.36 -10.55 -13.92
N ALA A 675 46.65 -10.87 -13.92
CA ALA A 675 47.73 -9.91 -13.68
C ALA A 675 49.03 -10.28 -14.40
N TRP A 676 49.92 -9.29 -14.56
CA TRP A 676 51.34 -9.53 -14.82
C TRP A 676 52.10 -9.55 -13.50
N LEU A 677 52.90 -10.59 -13.28
CA LEU A 677 53.81 -10.72 -12.15
C LEU A 677 55.22 -10.31 -12.60
N PHE A 678 55.82 -9.37 -11.91
CA PHE A 678 57.20 -8.95 -12.11
C PHE A 678 58.05 -9.37 -10.92
N SER A 679 59.30 -9.72 -11.19
CA SER A 679 60.28 -10.07 -10.17
C SER A 679 61.59 -9.34 -10.42
N VAL A 680 62.18 -8.80 -9.35
CA VAL A 680 63.54 -8.23 -9.34
C VAL A 680 64.33 -9.03 -8.31
N LYS A 681 65.27 -9.86 -8.78
CA LYS A 681 66.09 -10.74 -7.97
C LYS A 681 67.54 -10.27 -7.97
N ASP A 682 68.16 -10.21 -6.79
CA ASP A 682 69.57 -9.90 -6.60
C ASP A 682 70.34 -11.00 -5.83
N ASN A 683 71.67 -10.95 -5.88
CA ASN A 683 72.61 -11.76 -5.09
C ASN A 683 73.21 -10.99 -3.89
N GLY A 684 72.45 -10.03 -3.36
CA GLY A 684 72.89 -9.12 -2.30
C GLY A 684 72.96 -9.75 -0.90
N ILE A 685 73.03 -8.89 0.12
CA ILE A 685 73.17 -9.31 1.53
C ILE A 685 71.96 -10.07 2.09
N GLY A 686 70.83 -10.04 1.40
CA GLY A 686 69.56 -10.63 1.84
C GLY A 686 68.91 -9.87 3.00
N ILE A 687 67.62 -10.11 3.20
CA ILE A 687 66.79 -9.51 4.24
C ILE A 687 66.28 -10.64 5.13
N ASP A 688 66.44 -10.49 6.45
CA ASP A 688 65.86 -11.44 7.40
C ASP A 688 64.32 -11.44 7.25
N PRO A 689 63.68 -12.61 7.04
CA PRO A 689 62.24 -12.75 6.83
C PRO A 689 61.37 -12.04 7.87
N GLN A 690 61.85 -11.88 9.10
CA GLN A 690 61.12 -11.18 10.15
C GLN A 690 60.85 -9.69 9.83
N PHE A 691 61.58 -9.11 8.89
CA PHE A 691 61.42 -7.73 8.45
C PHE A 691 60.66 -7.57 7.13
N ALA A 692 60.16 -8.66 6.53
CA ALA A 692 59.54 -8.64 5.19
C ALA A 692 58.37 -7.66 5.04
N GLU A 693 57.56 -7.45 6.09
CA GLU A 693 56.48 -6.44 6.06
C GLU A 693 56.95 -5.04 6.48
N ARG A 694 58.00 -4.98 7.32
CA ARG A 694 58.53 -3.74 7.91
C ARG A 694 59.31 -2.89 6.92
N ILE A 695 59.93 -3.48 5.91
CA ILE A 695 60.70 -2.73 4.89
C ILE A 695 59.84 -1.79 4.03
N PHE A 696 58.51 -1.96 4.03
CA PHE A 696 57.58 -1.11 3.29
C PHE A 696 56.96 0.02 4.13
N ILE A 697 57.32 0.14 5.41
CA ILE A 697 56.83 1.20 6.31
C ILE A 697 57.68 2.47 6.11
N ILE A 698 57.01 3.64 6.10
CA ILE A 698 57.66 4.93 5.92
C ILE A 698 58.71 5.16 7.03
N PHE A 699 59.92 5.60 6.64
CA PHE A 699 61.07 5.88 7.52
C PHE A 699 61.69 4.67 8.24
N GLN A 700 61.32 3.44 7.90
CA GLN A 700 61.91 2.26 8.53
C GLN A 700 63.20 1.81 7.81
N ARG A 701 64.29 1.58 8.56
CA ARG A 701 65.58 1.10 8.06
C ARG A 701 66.04 -0.14 8.83
N LEU A 702 66.75 -1.04 8.15
CA LEU A 702 67.33 -2.25 8.75
C LEU A 702 68.83 -2.14 9.08
N HIS A 703 69.53 -1.17 8.46
CA HIS A 703 70.95 -0.89 8.68
C HIS A 703 71.15 0.54 9.19
N THR A 704 72.23 0.76 9.94
CA THR A 704 72.61 2.08 10.44
C THR A 704 73.06 2.99 9.28
N ARG A 705 73.08 4.31 9.52
CA ARG A 705 73.47 5.29 8.50
C ARG A 705 74.90 5.10 8.01
N ASP A 706 75.78 4.67 8.91
CA ASP A 706 77.21 4.50 8.67
C ASP A 706 77.51 3.29 7.76
N GLU A 707 76.57 2.33 7.67
CA GLU A 707 76.69 1.15 6.82
C GLU A 707 76.15 1.37 5.39
N TYR A 708 75.04 2.11 5.23
CA TYR A 708 74.34 2.22 3.94
C TYR A 708 73.49 3.50 3.76
N ALA A 709 73.91 4.44 2.90
CA ALA A 709 73.24 5.73 2.64
C ALA A 709 71.84 5.65 1.99
N GLY A 710 70.80 6.29 2.56
CA GLY A 710 69.46 6.42 1.96
C GLY A 710 68.37 6.80 2.98
N THR A 711 67.20 7.27 2.54
CA THR A 711 66.15 7.82 3.44
C THR A 711 65.29 6.78 4.15
N GLY A 712 65.09 5.61 3.54
CA GLY A 712 64.14 4.58 4.00
C GLY A 712 62.74 4.72 3.40
N MET A 713 62.53 5.64 2.44
CA MET A 713 61.22 5.84 1.80
C MET A 713 61.04 5.09 0.47
N GLY A 714 62.14 4.65 -0.18
CA GLY A 714 62.09 4.06 -1.52
C GLY A 714 61.12 2.87 -1.67
N LEU A 715 61.14 1.91 -0.75
CA LEU A 715 60.24 0.75 -0.80
C LEU A 715 58.80 1.10 -0.41
N ALA A 716 58.59 2.06 0.50
CA ALA A 716 57.25 2.59 0.80
C ALA A 716 56.62 3.27 -0.43
N ILE A 717 57.43 3.99 -1.22
CA ILE A 717 57.02 4.57 -2.51
C ILE A 717 56.71 3.47 -3.52
N CYS A 718 57.55 2.43 -3.63
CA CYS A 718 57.27 1.27 -4.49
C CYS A 718 55.91 0.64 -4.14
N LYS A 719 55.64 0.41 -2.85
CA LYS A 719 54.36 -0.12 -2.37
C LYS A 719 53.20 0.79 -2.76
N LYS A 720 53.34 2.11 -2.54
CA LYS A 720 52.30 3.08 -2.89
C LYS A 720 52.02 3.11 -4.40
N ILE A 721 53.05 3.09 -5.24
CA ILE A 721 52.92 3.03 -6.71
C ILE A 721 52.17 1.76 -7.14
N VAL A 722 52.56 0.60 -6.60
CA VAL A 722 51.92 -0.68 -6.94
C VAL A 722 50.46 -0.72 -6.46
N GLU A 723 50.17 -0.19 -5.27
CA GLU A 723 48.80 -0.05 -4.76
C GLU A 723 47.94 0.89 -5.62
N CYS A 724 48.51 2.01 -6.12
CA CYS A 724 47.82 2.90 -7.07
C CYS A 724 47.48 2.17 -8.38
N HIS A 725 48.37 1.30 -8.85
CA HIS A 725 48.13 0.40 -9.98
C HIS A 725 47.26 -0.82 -9.63
N ARG A 726 46.70 -0.87 -8.41
CA ARG A 726 45.84 -1.96 -7.89
C ARG A 726 46.53 -3.32 -7.83
N GLY A 727 47.86 -3.32 -7.77
CA GLY A 727 48.70 -4.49 -7.61
C GLY A 727 49.05 -4.79 -6.15
N ARG A 728 49.89 -5.81 -5.96
CA ARG A 728 50.50 -6.16 -4.67
C ARG A 728 52.01 -6.23 -4.84
N ILE A 729 52.78 -5.78 -3.85
CA ILE A 729 54.23 -5.97 -3.75
C ILE A 729 54.58 -6.79 -2.50
N TRP A 730 55.56 -7.67 -2.58
CA TRP A 730 56.11 -8.44 -1.46
C TRP A 730 57.56 -8.84 -1.72
N VAL A 731 58.21 -9.39 -0.70
CA VAL A 731 59.62 -9.80 -0.76
C VAL A 731 59.77 -11.26 -0.31
N GLU A 732 60.68 -11.98 -0.96
CA GLU A 732 61.18 -13.29 -0.54
C GLU A 732 62.70 -13.18 -0.47
N SER A 733 63.28 -13.41 0.71
CA SER A 733 64.71 -13.27 0.94
C SER A 733 65.17 -14.07 2.14
N GLU A 734 66.41 -14.54 2.08
CA GLU A 734 67.13 -15.14 3.19
C GLU A 734 68.45 -14.41 3.37
N LEU A 735 68.89 -14.25 4.63
CA LEU A 735 70.14 -13.55 4.94
C LEU A 735 71.33 -14.25 4.25
N GLY A 736 72.12 -13.49 3.50
CA GLY A 736 73.29 -13.97 2.78
C GLY A 736 73.03 -14.67 1.43
N GLN A 737 71.77 -14.81 1.01
CA GLN A 737 71.40 -15.48 -0.27
C GLN A 737 70.73 -14.56 -1.30
N GLY A 738 70.70 -13.24 -1.04
CA GLY A 738 70.07 -12.25 -1.92
C GLY A 738 68.56 -12.06 -1.69
N THR A 739 67.98 -11.14 -2.44
CA THR A 739 66.58 -10.71 -2.28
C THR A 739 65.81 -10.85 -3.59
N THR A 740 64.58 -11.35 -3.53
CA THR A 740 63.63 -11.28 -4.66
C THR A 740 62.41 -10.46 -4.27
N LEU A 741 62.22 -9.33 -4.95
CA LEU A 741 61.04 -8.48 -4.81
C LEU A 741 60.06 -8.78 -5.93
N TYR A 742 58.83 -9.09 -5.56
CA TYR A 742 57.74 -9.40 -6.47
C TYR A 742 56.70 -8.29 -6.46
N PHE A 743 56.17 -7.92 -7.63
CA PHE A 743 55.00 -7.06 -7.71
C PHE A 743 54.06 -7.43 -8.86
N THR A 744 52.77 -7.09 -8.74
CA THR A 744 51.76 -7.37 -9.76
C THR A 744 51.16 -6.12 -10.39
N ILE A 745 50.73 -6.22 -11.64
CA ILE A 745 49.90 -5.21 -12.34
C ILE A 745 48.70 -5.92 -12.99
N PRO A 746 47.45 -5.62 -12.61
CA PRO A 746 46.26 -6.25 -13.17
C PRO A 746 46.07 -6.00 -14.68
N VAL A 747 45.48 -6.96 -15.37
CA VAL A 747 45.22 -6.88 -16.81
C VAL A 747 43.92 -6.11 -17.05
N GLY A 748 44.01 -4.96 -17.71
CA GLY A 748 42.84 -4.20 -18.17
C GLY A 748 42.33 -3.10 -17.26
N GLY A 749 43.11 -2.66 -16.26
CA GLY A 749 42.76 -1.48 -15.45
C GLY A 749 41.39 -1.55 -14.74
N GLN A 750 40.85 -2.75 -14.54
CA GLN A 750 39.45 -2.96 -14.13
C GLN A 750 39.10 -2.20 -12.85
N ALA A 751 38.08 -1.34 -12.96
CA ALA A 751 37.45 -0.61 -11.87
C ALA A 751 37.16 -1.56 -10.70
N ARG A 752 37.48 -1.11 -9.48
CA ARG A 752 37.14 -1.85 -8.26
C ARG A 752 35.62 -2.02 -8.23
N ASP A 753 35.13 -3.21 -8.51
CA ASP A 753 33.75 -3.55 -8.25
C ASP A 753 33.56 -3.50 -6.72
N ARG A 754 32.66 -2.63 -6.25
CA ARG A 754 32.31 -2.53 -4.83
C ARG A 754 31.60 -3.82 -4.42
N ARG A 755 32.34 -4.84 -3.98
CA ARG A 755 31.77 -6.00 -3.25
C ARG A 755 32.59 -6.40 -2.03
N SER A 756 32.02 -5.99 -0.88
CA SER A 756 31.95 -6.60 0.47
C SER A 756 33.21 -7.10 1.20
N PRO A 757 33.34 -6.78 2.51
CA PRO A 757 34.34 -7.37 3.40
C PRO A 757 33.89 -8.76 3.86
N GLY A 758 34.84 -9.69 3.96
CA GLY A 758 34.69 -10.91 4.73
C GLY A 758 34.73 -12.19 3.92
N LYS A 759 35.91 -12.84 3.91
CA LYS A 759 36.06 -14.24 4.32
C LYS A 759 37.54 -14.56 4.49
N ASN A 760 37.95 -14.71 5.75
CA ASN A 760 39.08 -15.55 6.11
C ASN A 760 38.83 -16.95 5.51
N GLN A 761 39.73 -17.41 4.65
CA GLN A 761 39.93 -18.83 4.44
C GLN A 761 41.41 -19.13 4.63
N ASN A 762 41.70 -19.64 5.83
CA ASN A 762 42.81 -20.53 6.08
C ASN A 762 42.77 -21.65 5.03
N HIS A 763 43.84 -21.83 4.27
CA HIS A 763 44.28 -23.17 3.91
C HIS A 763 45.80 -23.22 3.97
N LEU A 764 46.24 -24.13 4.84
CA LEU A 764 47.61 -24.51 5.12
C LEU A 764 48.31 -25.05 3.86
N PHE A 765 49.59 -24.71 3.74
CA PHE A 765 50.58 -25.44 2.98
C PHE A 765 50.66 -26.89 3.48
N SER A 766 50.86 -27.82 2.53
CA SER A 766 51.52 -29.11 2.78
C SER A 766 53.01 -28.92 2.95
#